data_AF-A0A0D7KHD1-F1
#
_entry.id   AF-A0A0D7KHD1-F1
#
_cell.length_a   1.000
_cell.length_b   1.000
_cell.length_c   1.000
_cell.angle_alpha   90.00
_cell.angle_beta   90.00
_cell.angle_gamma   90.00
#
_symmetry.space_group_name_H-M   'P 1'
#
loop_
_entity.id
_entity.type
_entity.pdbx_description
1 polymer ?
#
loop_
_entity_poly.entity_id
_entity_poly.type
_entity_poly.pdbx_seq_one_letter_code
_entity_poly.pdbx_strand_id
1 'polypeptide(L)'
;GLAHAWKQAYRLDAFRVSLLQLASFSFDVFAGDMARTLLWGGQMVICPSDIRMDPAPLYERIREYGINILESTPALVLPLMQYIEENDLDISGMKLLILGSDVCPAGEFRKLVRRFGSSMRILNSYGVTEACIDSSFYEEEAEVEAAERSRGNVPIGRPLPHVRMYVVNERMQLQPIGVPGELCIGGIGVARGYLGRPELNAERFVADPFQPGQMMYRTGDTCRWLADGNLEYGGRRDQQVKIRGYRMELGEIEACLQQQSSVKEGVIIAREDGQGDAYLCAYVVAEGELDAVELRRCMGQHLPGYMIPSFFVPLEELPLTPNGKLDRRGLPSPEGQAVSGVEYVAPRTELEARLCELWQRVLGVERVGVKDNFFDRGGHSLKATTLVAQMHKELNVNVPLRTIFQTSTLEELAQAVDGMDRQLYAAIEPVEARDYYPLSSAQKRMYILNQLGGAEISYNMPMVMKIEGELDSNRLEFSFKRLIERHESLRTSFGMVNGEPVQFVHGHVEFSLEVIQASDSQLKEYISTFIRPFDLYQAPLFRAVLLTVNSTYHVLLFDMHHIISDAVSIGIFVDEFNRIYNGETLSNRDIQYKDYVVWQQMGLKSEAMREHEKYWLKEFTVDVPELNLPTDHPRLAVKEHKGETVPFTIESDIVYELRKLAADTGATMYMVLLAAYSALLFKYSSQEDIVIGSPVAGRPHVDFDNIIGLFVNTLAMRTYPQGNKTFASFLEEVKAQSIKAYEHQDYPFDNLVDKLTIRRELNRNPLFETMFILQNEGIEPPSIGRLKWEPWKVDDIVTKFDLTLQAAEAADEIQCIFEYRAELFKKHSITRLSSDFILLLKQVVENRGLVLQDIELERLSSPIHSNKIADLDFVF
;
A
#
# COMPACT_ATOMS: atom_id res chain seq x y z
N GLY A 1 -33.34 26.61 15.97
CA GLY A 1 -33.03 26.45 14.53
C GLY A 1 -31.59 26.90 14.29
N LEU A 2 -31.00 26.51 13.15
CA LEU A 2 -29.59 26.78 12.82
C LEU A 2 -29.18 28.26 12.89
N ALA A 3 -30.08 29.18 12.52
CA ALA A 3 -29.82 30.62 12.66
C ALA A 3 -29.44 31.05 14.09
N HIS A 4 -30.03 30.40 15.12
CA HIS A 4 -29.67 30.64 16.51
C HIS A 4 -28.32 30.00 16.88
N ALA A 5 -28.01 28.83 16.30
CA ALA A 5 -26.72 28.18 16.47
C ALA A 5 -25.59 29.06 15.91
N TRP A 6 -25.75 29.64 14.71
CA TRP A 6 -24.80 30.62 14.17
C TRP A 6 -24.71 31.87 15.03
N LYS A 7 -25.84 32.42 15.50
CA LYS A 7 -25.82 33.57 16.43
C LYS A 7 -24.92 33.31 17.64
N GLN A 8 -25.07 32.15 18.28
CA GLN A 8 -24.30 31.76 19.45
C GLN A 8 -22.82 31.47 19.10
N ALA A 9 -22.57 30.61 18.10
CA ALA A 9 -21.23 30.17 17.74
C ALA A 9 -20.37 31.31 17.17
N TYR A 10 -20.96 32.13 16.31
CA TYR A 10 -20.29 33.26 15.67
C TYR A 10 -20.37 34.55 16.49
N ARG A 11 -21.02 34.50 17.67
CA ARG A 11 -21.13 35.62 18.62
C ARG A 11 -21.71 36.89 17.98
N LEU A 12 -22.77 36.70 17.18
CA LEU A 12 -23.37 37.78 16.37
C LEU A 12 -24.12 38.83 17.22
N ASP A 13 -24.26 38.61 18.52
CA ASP A 13 -24.83 39.55 19.49
C ASP A 13 -23.78 40.49 20.12
N ALA A 14 -22.49 40.23 19.90
CA ALA A 14 -21.41 41.08 20.41
C ALA A 14 -21.29 42.42 19.67
N PHE A 15 -21.91 42.55 18.49
CA PHE A 15 -21.90 43.75 17.66
C PHE A 15 -23.13 43.79 16.74
N ARG A 16 -23.48 44.97 16.22
CA ARG A 16 -24.53 45.08 15.21
C ARG A 16 -23.99 44.60 13.86
N VAL A 17 -24.52 43.50 13.33
CA VAL A 17 -24.05 42.89 12.08
C VAL A 17 -24.20 43.84 10.90
N SER A 18 -23.12 44.02 10.14
CA SER A 18 -23.06 44.62 8.80
C SER A 18 -22.26 43.66 7.91
N LEU A 19 -22.92 42.97 7.00
CA LEU A 19 -22.34 41.88 6.20
C LEU A 19 -22.31 42.26 4.72
N LEU A 20 -21.21 41.93 4.05
CA LEU A 20 -21.10 42.04 2.59
C LEU A 20 -21.48 40.72 1.93
N GLN A 21 -22.59 40.73 1.22
CA GLN A 21 -23.20 39.57 0.58
C GLN A 21 -22.52 39.38 -0.79
N LEU A 22 -21.71 38.31 -0.91
CA LEU A 22 -20.97 37.97 -2.12
C LEU A 22 -21.59 36.81 -2.90
N ALA A 23 -22.08 35.77 -2.21
CA ALA A 23 -22.60 34.56 -2.85
C ALA A 23 -23.76 34.83 -3.83
N SER A 24 -23.86 34.07 -4.92
CA SER A 24 -25.05 34.15 -5.79
C SER A 24 -26.30 33.73 -5.01
N PHE A 25 -27.44 34.35 -5.30
CA PHE A 25 -28.74 34.00 -4.69
C PHE A 25 -29.17 32.55 -4.94
N SER A 26 -28.53 31.87 -5.89
CA SER A 26 -28.78 30.46 -6.19
C SER A 26 -28.06 29.49 -5.23
N PHE A 27 -27.19 30.00 -4.34
CA PHE A 27 -26.46 29.21 -3.35
C PHE A 27 -27.04 29.43 -1.95
N ASP A 28 -26.92 28.39 -1.14
CA ASP A 28 -27.37 28.36 0.24
C ASP A 28 -26.70 29.42 1.12
N VAL A 29 -25.42 29.75 0.88
CA VAL A 29 -24.70 30.83 1.59
C VAL A 29 -25.48 32.15 1.54
N PHE A 30 -26.14 32.50 0.43
CA PHE A 30 -27.00 33.69 0.37
C PHE A 30 -28.13 33.66 1.41
N ALA A 31 -28.74 32.50 1.63
CA ALA A 31 -29.75 32.32 2.66
C ALA A 31 -29.12 32.36 4.08
N GLY A 32 -27.88 31.89 4.22
CA GLY A 32 -27.07 32.00 5.43
C GLY A 32 -26.80 33.46 5.80
N ASP A 33 -26.35 34.26 4.84
CA ASP A 33 -26.14 35.70 4.96
C ASP A 33 -27.41 36.39 5.47
N MET A 34 -28.56 36.11 4.85
CA MET A 34 -29.85 36.65 5.30
C MET A 34 -30.17 36.26 6.75
N ALA A 35 -29.91 35.00 7.14
CA ALA A 35 -30.20 34.50 8.47
C ALA A 35 -29.24 35.06 9.54
N ARG A 36 -27.98 35.31 9.20
CA ARG A 36 -26.96 35.91 10.08
C ARG A 36 -27.15 37.42 10.24
N THR A 37 -27.84 38.06 9.30
CA THR A 37 -28.02 39.50 9.25
C THR A 37 -29.45 39.94 9.61
N LEU A 38 -30.42 39.69 8.72
CA LEU A 38 -31.75 40.29 8.74
C LEU A 38 -32.60 39.79 9.92
N LEU A 39 -32.43 38.54 10.33
CA LEU A 39 -33.14 37.98 11.50
C LEU A 39 -32.77 38.67 12.82
N TRP A 40 -31.63 39.37 12.86
CA TRP A 40 -31.10 39.99 14.07
C TRP A 40 -31.02 41.53 13.94
N GLY A 41 -31.68 42.13 12.95
CA GLY A 41 -31.72 43.58 12.75
C GLY A 41 -30.42 44.19 12.21
N GLY A 42 -29.57 43.35 11.61
CA GLY A 42 -28.34 43.75 10.94
C GLY A 42 -28.58 44.41 9.57
N GLN A 43 -27.48 44.82 8.95
CA GLN A 43 -27.43 45.32 7.58
C GLN A 43 -26.77 44.29 6.68
N MET A 44 -27.37 44.04 5.51
CA MET A 44 -26.78 43.22 4.46
C MET A 44 -26.56 44.11 3.23
N VAL A 45 -25.32 44.22 2.78
CA VAL A 45 -24.93 45.00 1.61
C VAL A 45 -24.68 44.04 0.47
N ILE A 46 -25.43 44.18 -0.63
CA ILE A 46 -25.27 43.32 -1.81
C ILE A 46 -24.11 43.86 -2.64
N CYS A 47 -23.08 43.03 -2.84
CA CYS A 47 -21.94 43.40 -3.65
C CYS A 47 -22.31 43.35 -5.15
N PRO A 48 -22.09 44.44 -5.92
CA PRO A 48 -22.19 44.39 -7.37
C PRO A 48 -21.27 43.32 -7.97
N SER A 49 -21.76 42.58 -8.96
CA SER A 49 -21.04 41.45 -9.55
C SER A 49 -19.74 41.85 -10.26
N ASP A 50 -19.68 43.07 -10.80
CA ASP A 50 -18.56 43.63 -11.55
C ASP A 50 -17.33 43.96 -10.68
N ILE A 51 -17.52 44.15 -9.38
CA ILE A 51 -16.43 44.47 -8.45
C ILE A 51 -16.04 43.31 -7.53
N ARG A 52 -16.79 42.21 -7.55
CA ARG A 52 -16.66 41.10 -6.60
C ARG A 52 -15.26 40.44 -6.61
N MET A 53 -14.61 40.40 -7.76
CA MET A 53 -13.31 39.74 -7.94
C MET A 53 -12.11 40.68 -7.77
N ASP A 54 -12.35 42.00 -7.69
CA ASP A 54 -11.29 43.01 -7.64
C ASP A 54 -11.09 43.50 -6.20
N PRO A 55 -9.93 43.22 -5.56
CA PRO A 55 -9.67 43.60 -4.17
C PRO A 55 -9.83 45.09 -3.86
N ALA A 56 -9.46 45.97 -4.78
CA ALA A 56 -9.47 47.42 -4.54
C ALA A 56 -10.88 48.01 -4.40
N PRO A 57 -11.78 47.89 -5.39
CA PRO A 57 -13.16 48.37 -5.25
C PRO A 57 -13.95 47.56 -4.20
N LEU A 58 -13.60 46.29 -3.97
CA LEU A 58 -14.21 45.48 -2.92
C LEU A 58 -13.88 46.02 -1.52
N TYR A 59 -12.61 46.36 -1.27
CA TYR A 59 -12.19 47.01 -0.03
C TYR A 59 -12.88 48.37 0.17
N GLU A 60 -12.97 49.18 -0.89
CA GLU A 60 -13.64 50.48 -0.82
C GLU A 60 -15.11 50.34 -0.36
N ARG A 61 -15.81 49.28 -0.80
CA ARG A 61 -17.16 48.96 -0.31
C ARG A 61 -17.18 48.50 1.13
N ILE A 62 -16.22 47.67 1.54
CA ILE A 62 -16.06 47.24 2.94
C ILE A 62 -15.93 48.47 3.85
N ARG A 63 -15.10 49.44 3.44
CA ARG A 63 -14.89 50.71 4.16
C ARG A 63 -16.11 51.60 4.15
N GLU A 64 -16.71 51.84 2.97
CA GLU A 64 -17.87 52.74 2.80
C GLU A 64 -19.06 52.33 3.67
N TYR A 65 -19.35 51.03 3.74
CA TYR A 65 -20.50 50.51 4.48
C TYR A 65 -20.16 49.99 5.89
N GLY A 66 -18.90 50.11 6.33
CA GLY A 66 -18.46 49.65 7.65
C GLY A 66 -18.76 48.16 7.86
N ILE A 67 -18.43 47.33 6.88
CA ILE A 67 -18.69 45.89 6.91
C ILE A 67 -17.87 45.26 8.04
N ASN A 68 -18.53 44.45 8.88
CA ASN A 68 -17.93 43.78 10.02
C ASN A 68 -18.01 42.24 9.99
N ILE A 69 -18.73 41.67 9.02
CA ILE A 69 -18.69 40.25 8.70
C ILE A 69 -18.44 40.06 7.20
N LEU A 70 -17.49 39.19 6.88
CA LEU A 70 -17.25 38.72 5.53
C LEU A 70 -17.20 37.19 5.51
N GLU A 71 -17.96 36.58 4.60
CA GLU A 71 -17.94 35.14 4.34
C GLU A 71 -17.68 34.91 2.86
N SER A 72 -16.66 34.13 2.54
CA SER A 72 -16.37 33.74 1.16
C SER A 72 -15.38 32.57 1.09
N THR A 73 -15.10 32.12 -0.13
CA THR A 73 -14.07 31.10 -0.39
C THR A 73 -12.67 31.67 -0.19
N PRO A 74 -11.67 30.82 0.11
CA PRO A 74 -10.26 31.23 0.17
C PRO A 74 -9.80 31.98 -1.09
N ALA A 75 -10.25 31.56 -2.28
CA ALA A 75 -9.90 32.20 -3.55
C ALA A 75 -10.31 33.68 -3.65
N LEU A 76 -11.34 34.11 -2.90
CA LEU A 76 -11.77 35.51 -2.85
C LEU A 76 -11.20 36.26 -1.64
N VAL A 77 -11.10 35.59 -0.49
CA VAL A 77 -10.63 36.21 0.74
C VAL A 77 -9.13 36.46 0.69
N LEU A 78 -8.33 35.49 0.23
CA LEU A 78 -6.87 35.60 0.28
C LEU A 78 -6.33 36.79 -0.54
N PRO A 79 -6.75 37.01 -1.81
CA PRO A 79 -6.31 38.19 -2.55
C PRO A 79 -6.74 39.52 -1.91
N LEU A 80 -7.96 39.57 -1.32
CA LEU A 80 -8.44 40.76 -0.62
C LEU A 80 -7.60 41.06 0.62
N MET A 81 -7.31 40.05 1.44
CA MET A 81 -6.53 40.23 2.67
C MET A 81 -5.06 40.57 2.37
N GLN A 82 -4.51 40.00 1.29
CA GLN A 82 -3.18 40.39 0.78
C GLN A 82 -3.15 41.85 0.33
N TYR A 83 -4.14 42.30 -0.46
CA TYR A 83 -4.24 43.70 -0.89
C TYR A 83 -4.34 44.66 0.29
N ILE A 84 -5.12 44.31 1.32
CA ILE A 84 -5.25 45.10 2.56
C ILE A 84 -3.89 45.21 3.27
N GLU A 85 -3.13 44.12 3.35
CA GLU A 85 -1.81 44.10 3.96
C GLU A 85 -0.78 44.94 3.18
N GLU A 86 -0.70 44.74 1.86
CA GLU A 86 0.28 45.41 1.00
C GLU A 86 0.09 46.93 0.96
N ASN A 87 -1.14 47.41 1.18
CA ASN A 87 -1.50 48.83 1.12
C ASN A 87 -1.72 49.45 2.51
N ASP A 88 -1.45 48.72 3.60
CA ASP A 88 -1.64 49.16 5.00
C ASP A 88 -3.04 49.75 5.26
N LEU A 89 -4.06 49.05 4.75
CA LEU A 89 -5.44 49.52 4.76
C LEU A 89 -6.16 49.19 6.08
N ASP A 90 -6.96 50.13 6.58
CA ASP A 90 -7.70 49.94 7.84
C ASP A 90 -8.78 48.87 7.70
N ILE A 91 -8.71 47.85 8.56
CA ILE A 91 -9.68 46.76 8.66
C ILE A 91 -10.22 46.58 10.09
N SER A 92 -9.98 47.55 10.97
CA SER A 92 -10.35 47.50 12.39
C SER A 92 -11.87 47.36 12.64
N GLY A 93 -12.68 47.73 11.65
CA GLY A 93 -14.13 47.51 11.63
C GLY A 93 -14.55 46.05 11.47
N MET A 94 -13.72 45.22 10.83
CA MET A 94 -13.99 43.79 10.63
C MET A 94 -13.93 43.04 11.95
N LYS A 95 -14.96 42.23 12.25
CA LYS A 95 -15.06 41.46 13.50
C LYS A 95 -15.03 39.96 13.27
N LEU A 96 -15.52 39.51 12.11
CA LEU A 96 -15.59 38.10 11.78
C LEU A 96 -15.31 37.85 10.30
N LEU A 97 -14.33 36.99 10.03
CA LEU A 97 -14.02 36.46 8.72
C LEU A 97 -14.32 34.95 8.71
N ILE A 98 -15.18 34.52 7.79
CA ILE A 98 -15.56 33.11 7.63
C ILE A 98 -15.03 32.61 6.28
N LEU A 99 -14.11 31.67 6.33
CA LEU A 99 -13.62 30.91 5.18
C LEU A 99 -14.41 29.61 5.11
N GLY A 100 -14.91 29.25 3.93
CA GLY A 100 -15.64 27.99 3.76
C GLY A 100 -15.92 27.71 2.29
N SER A 101 -16.76 26.70 2.03
CA SER A 101 -17.15 26.25 0.69
C SER A 101 -16.03 25.68 -0.20
N ASP A 102 -14.77 25.76 0.24
CA ASP A 102 -13.59 25.15 -0.37
C ASP A 102 -12.48 24.95 0.69
N VAL A 103 -11.46 24.16 0.36
CA VAL A 103 -10.32 23.90 1.25
C VAL A 103 -9.40 25.13 1.29
N CYS A 104 -9.11 25.63 2.49
CA CYS A 104 -8.09 26.66 2.69
C CYS A 104 -6.73 26.01 2.97
N PRO A 105 -5.67 26.32 2.20
CA PRO A 105 -4.33 25.82 2.50
C PRO A 105 -3.92 26.18 3.93
N ALA A 106 -3.37 25.23 4.68
CA ALA A 106 -3.06 25.43 6.10
C ALA A 106 -2.04 26.55 6.36
N GLY A 107 -1.09 26.73 5.44
CA GLY A 107 -0.14 27.84 5.48
C GLY A 107 -0.83 29.21 5.39
N GLU A 108 -1.76 29.35 4.44
CA GLU A 108 -2.52 30.58 4.20
C GLU A 108 -3.50 30.88 5.33
N PHE A 109 -4.24 29.89 5.81
CA PHE A 109 -5.13 30.07 6.97
C PHE A 109 -4.36 30.57 8.20
N ARG A 110 -3.22 29.94 8.52
CA ARG A 110 -2.38 30.37 9.65
C ARG A 110 -1.70 31.71 9.43
N LYS A 111 -1.37 32.06 8.18
CA LYS A 111 -0.87 33.39 7.82
C LYS A 111 -1.94 34.44 8.11
N LEU A 112 -3.19 34.20 7.71
CA LEU A 112 -4.33 35.06 8.05
C LEU A 112 -4.51 35.19 9.57
N VAL A 113 -4.53 34.07 10.31
CA VAL A 113 -4.69 34.07 11.78
C VAL A 113 -3.55 34.84 12.46
N ARG A 114 -2.29 34.59 12.09
CA ARG A 114 -1.14 35.31 12.67
C ARG A 114 -1.21 36.81 12.41
N ARG A 115 -1.68 37.21 11.22
CA ARG A 115 -1.67 38.62 10.80
C ARG A 115 -2.87 39.40 11.34
N PHE A 116 -4.05 38.81 11.30
CA PHE A 116 -5.33 39.49 11.53
C PHE A 116 -6.11 38.95 12.75
N GLY A 117 -5.73 37.79 13.29
CA GLY A 117 -6.43 37.12 14.38
C GLY A 117 -6.45 37.88 15.71
N SER A 118 -5.56 38.86 15.89
CA SER A 118 -5.60 39.79 17.03
C SER A 118 -6.68 40.86 16.90
N SER A 119 -7.15 41.14 15.68
CA SER A 119 -8.11 42.20 15.37
C SER A 119 -9.52 41.68 15.09
N MET A 120 -9.62 40.45 14.56
CA MET A 120 -10.88 39.82 14.19
C MET A 120 -10.83 38.31 14.42
N ARG A 121 -11.99 37.68 14.52
CA ARG A 121 -12.09 36.21 14.54
C ARG A 121 -12.02 35.68 13.12
N ILE A 122 -11.29 34.58 12.91
CA ILE A 122 -11.15 33.92 11.62
C ILE A 122 -11.57 32.47 11.77
N LEU A 123 -12.60 32.06 11.04
CA LEU A 123 -13.19 30.74 11.12
C LEU A 123 -12.95 29.96 9.83
N ASN A 124 -12.62 28.67 9.96
CA ASN A 124 -12.74 27.71 8.86
C ASN A 124 -14.05 26.94 9.05
N SER A 125 -15.01 27.17 8.18
CA SER A 125 -16.37 26.63 8.29
C SER A 125 -16.61 25.52 7.27
N TYR A 126 -17.39 24.53 7.67
CA TYR A 126 -17.75 23.40 6.83
C TYR A 126 -19.24 23.10 6.91
N GLY A 127 -19.81 22.78 5.76
CA GLY A 127 -21.09 22.14 5.64
C GLY A 127 -21.46 21.88 4.20
N VAL A 128 -22.62 21.25 4.03
CA VAL A 128 -23.18 20.85 2.74
C VAL A 128 -24.59 21.39 2.64
N THR A 129 -25.06 21.65 1.42
CA THR A 129 -26.39 22.22 1.17
C THR A 129 -27.50 21.37 1.78
N GLU A 130 -27.34 20.06 1.77
CA GLU A 130 -28.28 19.09 2.34
C GLU A 130 -28.31 19.09 3.88
N ALA A 131 -27.34 19.72 4.52
CA ALA A 131 -27.27 19.93 5.96
C ALA A 131 -27.37 21.42 6.36
N CYS A 132 -27.82 22.27 5.43
CA CYS A 132 -28.13 23.69 5.63
C CYS A 132 -26.89 24.55 5.96
N ILE A 133 -26.12 24.86 4.91
CA ILE A 133 -25.03 25.85 4.91
C ILE A 133 -23.85 25.39 5.77
N ASP A 134 -23.71 25.90 6.99
CA ASP A 134 -22.62 25.56 7.89
C ASP A 134 -23.10 24.62 8.98
N SER A 135 -22.36 23.53 9.17
CA SER A 135 -22.62 22.45 10.12
C SER A 135 -21.55 22.36 11.20
N SER A 136 -20.32 22.77 10.92
CA SER A 136 -19.21 22.86 11.88
C SER A 136 -18.30 24.05 11.56
N PHE A 137 -17.47 24.42 12.54
CA PHE A 137 -16.41 25.38 12.30
C PHE A 137 -15.20 25.10 13.20
N TYR A 138 -14.04 25.53 12.72
CA TYR A 138 -12.78 25.58 13.44
C TYR A 138 -12.34 27.03 13.64
N GLU A 139 -11.78 27.33 14.81
CA GLU A 139 -11.20 28.62 15.17
C GLU A 139 -9.86 28.33 15.87
N GLU A 140 -8.79 28.92 15.37
CA GLU A 140 -7.45 28.79 15.96
C GLU A 140 -7.19 29.96 16.90
N GLU A 141 -6.67 29.68 18.10
CA GLU A 141 -6.31 30.71 19.08
C GLU A 141 -4.95 31.32 18.72
N ALA A 142 -4.85 32.65 18.72
CA ALA A 142 -3.68 33.39 18.23
C ALA A 142 -2.38 33.17 19.03
N GLU A 143 -2.44 32.54 20.22
CA GLU A 143 -1.31 32.37 21.14
C GLU A 143 -0.69 30.95 21.13
N VAL A 144 -1.16 30.03 20.28
CA VAL A 144 -0.62 28.66 20.25
C VAL A 144 0.70 28.63 19.46
N GLU A 145 1.78 28.16 20.10
CA GLU A 145 3.09 28.02 19.47
C GLU A 145 3.02 27.14 18.20
N ALA A 146 3.45 27.70 17.07
CA ALA A 146 3.39 27.08 15.75
C ALA A 146 4.25 25.82 15.55
N ALA A 147 5.06 25.44 16.55
CA ALA A 147 6.06 24.38 16.42
C ALA A 147 5.49 22.95 16.51
N GLU A 148 4.33 22.74 17.15
CA GLU A 148 3.82 21.38 17.43
C GLU A 148 2.77 20.85 16.42
N ARG A 149 2.28 21.67 15.47
CA ARG A 149 1.18 21.28 14.54
C ARG A 149 1.44 21.54 13.05
N SER A 150 2.71 21.48 12.64
CA SER A 150 3.17 21.86 11.30
C SER A 150 2.86 20.88 10.16
N ARG A 151 2.10 19.79 10.40
CA ARG A 151 1.72 18.81 9.36
C ARG A 151 0.21 18.51 9.42
N GLY A 152 -0.53 18.78 8.33
CA GLY A 152 -1.96 18.44 8.18
C GLY A 152 -2.85 19.52 7.54
N ASN A 153 -4.11 19.16 7.26
CA ASN A 153 -5.14 20.09 6.73
C ASN A 153 -5.68 21.00 7.84
N VAL A 154 -6.24 22.17 7.49
CA VAL A 154 -7.00 22.98 8.46
C VAL A 154 -8.23 22.17 8.88
N PRO A 155 -8.43 21.89 10.17
CA PRO A 155 -9.60 21.14 10.62
C PRO A 155 -10.91 21.85 10.21
N ILE A 156 -11.96 21.07 9.99
CA ILE A 156 -13.34 21.57 9.84
C ILE A 156 -14.05 21.73 11.20
N GLY A 157 -13.32 21.40 12.27
CA GLY A 157 -13.62 21.76 13.64
C GLY A 157 -14.74 20.95 14.27
N ARG A 158 -15.56 21.59 15.09
CA ARG A 158 -16.60 20.93 15.91
C ARG A 158 -18.01 21.24 15.39
N PRO A 159 -18.96 20.30 15.53
CA PRO A 159 -20.34 20.53 15.11
C PRO A 159 -20.97 21.71 15.86
N LEU A 160 -21.78 22.50 15.14
CA LEU A 160 -22.57 23.58 15.70
C LEU A 160 -23.62 23.06 16.70
N PRO A 161 -24.14 23.92 17.61
CA PRO A 161 -25.23 23.55 18.50
C PRO A 161 -26.39 22.88 17.76
N HIS A 162 -26.80 21.70 18.26
CA HIS A 162 -27.87 20.86 17.70
C HIS A 162 -27.58 20.20 16.33
N VAL A 163 -26.35 20.32 15.83
CA VAL A 163 -25.81 19.50 14.74
C VAL A 163 -25.06 18.32 15.35
N ARG A 164 -25.13 17.16 14.70
CA ARG A 164 -24.36 15.96 15.07
C ARG A 164 -23.52 15.54 13.88
N MET A 165 -22.30 15.10 14.14
CA MET A 165 -21.40 14.57 13.12
C MET A 165 -20.91 13.20 13.55
N TYR A 166 -20.97 12.24 12.62
CA TYR A 166 -20.55 10.87 12.83
C TYR A 166 -19.52 10.52 11.77
N VAL A 167 -18.42 9.88 12.18
CA VAL A 167 -17.46 9.27 11.25
C VAL A 167 -17.72 7.77 11.29
N VAL A 168 -18.17 7.20 10.18
CA VAL A 168 -18.62 5.80 10.12
C VAL A 168 -17.87 4.98 9.07
N ASN A 169 -17.78 3.68 9.31
CA ASN A 169 -17.32 2.73 8.30
C ASN A 169 -18.46 2.34 7.34
N GLU A 170 -18.16 1.49 6.36
CA GLU A 170 -19.14 1.02 5.35
C GLU A 170 -20.32 0.24 5.93
N ARG A 171 -20.21 -0.25 7.16
CA ARG A 171 -21.26 -0.96 7.91
C ARG A 171 -22.05 -0.03 8.84
N MET A 172 -21.90 1.29 8.71
CA MET A 172 -22.55 2.30 9.55
C MET A 172 -22.16 2.22 11.04
N GLN A 173 -20.95 1.75 11.35
CA GLN A 173 -20.41 1.71 12.71
C GLN A 173 -19.47 2.90 12.94
N LEU A 174 -19.50 3.48 14.14
CA LEU A 174 -18.63 4.61 14.50
C LEU A 174 -17.15 4.19 14.45
N GLN A 175 -16.33 5.04 13.84
CA GLN A 175 -14.88 4.87 13.83
C GLN A 175 -14.24 5.40 15.13
N PRO A 176 -13.16 4.78 15.62
CA PRO A 176 -12.35 5.32 16.71
C PRO A 176 -11.72 6.68 16.35
N ILE A 177 -11.30 7.43 17.38
CA ILE A 177 -10.50 8.65 17.20
C ILE A 177 -9.23 8.31 16.39
N GLY A 178 -8.90 9.16 15.41
CA GLY A 178 -7.76 9.01 14.50
C GLY A 178 -8.03 8.13 13.27
N VAL A 179 -9.10 7.35 13.26
CA VAL A 179 -9.42 6.43 12.15
C VAL A 179 -10.33 7.12 11.13
N PRO A 180 -9.96 7.16 9.83
CA PRO A 180 -10.79 7.76 8.80
C PRO A 180 -12.07 6.96 8.53
N GLY A 181 -13.13 7.67 8.16
CA GLY A 181 -14.40 7.10 7.74
C GLY A 181 -15.25 8.14 7.01
N GLU A 182 -16.44 7.72 6.57
CA GLU A 182 -17.39 8.61 5.93
C GLU A 182 -18.04 9.54 6.96
N LEU A 183 -18.09 10.84 6.64
CA LEU A 183 -18.80 11.82 7.44
C LEU A 183 -20.31 11.76 7.17
N CYS A 184 -21.08 11.61 8.23
CA CYS A 184 -22.53 11.71 8.24
C CYS A 184 -22.96 12.85 9.15
N ILE A 185 -23.92 13.67 8.70
CA ILE A 185 -24.43 14.82 9.45
C ILE A 185 -25.87 14.56 9.88
N GLY A 186 -26.12 14.61 11.19
CA GLY A 186 -27.45 14.48 11.79
C GLY A 186 -27.90 15.78 12.48
N GLY A 187 -29.15 15.78 12.94
CA GLY A 187 -29.71 16.88 13.73
C GLY A 187 -30.48 17.91 12.91
N ILE A 188 -30.62 19.13 13.44
CA ILE A 188 -31.62 20.10 12.96
C ILE A 188 -31.32 20.71 11.58
N GLY A 189 -30.13 20.47 11.03
CA GLY A 189 -29.71 20.96 9.71
C GLY A 189 -30.06 20.07 8.55
N VAL A 190 -30.38 18.80 8.82
CA VAL A 190 -30.68 17.83 7.77
C VAL A 190 -31.94 18.27 7.02
N ALA A 191 -31.78 18.48 5.71
CA ALA A 191 -32.86 18.91 4.83
C ALA A 191 -33.94 17.82 4.68
N ARG A 192 -35.08 18.21 4.11
CA ARG A 192 -36.15 17.26 3.77
C ARG A 192 -35.71 16.24 2.71
N GLY A 193 -34.77 16.63 1.85
CA GLY A 193 -34.34 15.86 0.69
C GLY A 193 -34.34 16.68 -0.60
N TYR A 194 -33.82 16.07 -1.65
CA TYR A 194 -33.85 16.52 -3.03
C TYR A 194 -35.27 16.50 -3.61
N LEU A 195 -35.65 17.58 -4.29
CA LEU A 195 -36.97 17.71 -4.92
C LEU A 195 -37.09 16.74 -6.10
N GLY A 196 -38.13 15.89 -6.10
CA GLY A 196 -38.43 14.97 -7.22
C GLY A 196 -37.42 13.84 -7.41
N ARG A 197 -36.57 13.54 -6.41
CA ARG A 197 -35.52 12.50 -6.48
C ARG A 197 -35.65 11.48 -5.32
N PRO A 198 -36.70 10.64 -5.30
CA PRO A 198 -36.94 9.73 -4.17
C PRO A 198 -35.83 8.68 -3.96
N GLU A 199 -35.24 8.18 -5.03
CA GLU A 199 -34.14 7.20 -4.97
C GLU A 199 -32.88 7.79 -4.32
N LEU A 200 -32.45 8.98 -4.78
CA LEU A 200 -31.33 9.70 -4.20
C LEU A 200 -31.60 10.12 -2.75
N ASN A 201 -32.85 10.43 -2.42
CA ASN A 201 -33.24 10.68 -1.04
C ASN A 201 -33.08 9.45 -0.15
N ALA A 202 -33.52 8.28 -0.61
CA ALA A 202 -33.36 7.03 0.13
C ALA A 202 -31.89 6.62 0.30
N GLU A 203 -31.04 6.95 -0.68
CA GLU A 203 -29.60 6.69 -0.64
C GLU A 203 -28.86 7.61 0.34
N ARG A 204 -29.16 8.91 0.31
CA ARG A 204 -28.35 9.94 1.00
C ARG A 204 -28.94 10.41 2.33
N PHE A 205 -30.26 10.45 2.45
CA PHE A 205 -30.96 10.79 3.70
C PHE A 205 -31.43 9.48 4.32
N VAL A 206 -30.62 8.95 5.23
CA VAL A 206 -30.82 7.63 5.85
C VAL A 206 -31.27 7.79 7.30
N ALA A 207 -31.90 6.75 7.85
CA ALA A 207 -32.25 6.72 9.26
C ALA A 207 -30.98 6.83 10.12
N ASP A 208 -30.98 7.68 11.14
CA ASP A 208 -29.87 7.85 12.08
C ASP A 208 -29.89 6.71 13.11
N PRO A 209 -28.95 5.74 13.06
CA PRO A 209 -28.93 4.61 13.98
C PRO A 209 -28.54 5.03 15.41
N PHE A 210 -27.96 6.22 15.57
CA PHE A 210 -27.51 6.75 16.86
C PHE A 210 -28.57 7.64 17.51
N GLN A 211 -29.63 8.00 16.77
CA GLN A 211 -30.75 8.82 17.22
C GLN A 211 -32.07 8.29 16.62
N PRO A 212 -32.71 7.29 17.27
CA PRO A 212 -33.91 6.66 16.75
C PRO A 212 -35.01 7.67 16.36
N GLY A 213 -35.57 7.51 15.16
CA GLY A 213 -36.61 8.38 14.62
C GLY A 213 -36.12 9.69 13.99
N GLN A 214 -34.81 9.92 13.96
CA GLN A 214 -34.19 11.02 13.22
C GLN A 214 -33.56 10.52 11.91
N MET A 215 -33.30 11.46 11.00
CA MET A 215 -32.57 11.22 9.76
C MET A 215 -31.17 11.83 9.86
N MET A 216 -30.24 11.27 9.12
CA MET A 216 -28.92 11.83 8.88
C MET A 216 -28.60 11.85 7.38
N TYR A 217 -27.72 12.76 6.98
CA TYR A 217 -27.25 12.92 5.62
C TYR A 217 -25.84 12.35 5.47
N ARG A 218 -25.64 11.49 4.47
CA ARG A 218 -24.35 10.93 4.07
C ARG A 218 -23.63 11.88 3.11
N THR A 219 -22.55 12.53 3.56
CA THR A 219 -21.92 13.61 2.77
C THR A 219 -21.09 13.08 1.61
N GLY A 220 -20.53 11.87 1.77
CA GLY A 220 -19.55 11.31 0.83
C GLY A 220 -18.13 11.84 1.05
N ASP A 221 -17.90 12.63 2.10
CA ASP A 221 -16.57 13.09 2.50
C ASP A 221 -15.92 12.09 3.46
N THR A 222 -14.60 11.95 3.35
CA THR A 222 -13.78 11.22 4.29
C THR A 222 -13.31 12.19 5.37
N CYS A 223 -13.48 11.83 6.64
CA CYS A 223 -13.02 12.63 7.77
C CYS A 223 -12.47 11.71 8.86
N ARG A 224 -11.70 12.27 9.81
CA ARG A 224 -11.34 11.60 11.06
C ARG A 224 -11.44 12.55 12.25
N TRP A 225 -11.77 11.99 13.40
CA TRP A 225 -11.72 12.74 14.66
C TRP A 225 -10.27 12.87 15.14
N LEU A 226 -9.86 14.08 15.50
CA LEU A 226 -8.60 14.34 16.19
C LEU A 226 -8.79 14.16 17.69
N ALA A 227 -7.69 13.95 18.41
CA ALA A 227 -7.70 13.73 19.86
C ALA A 227 -8.23 14.96 20.65
N ASP A 228 -8.12 16.15 20.07
CA ASP A 228 -8.65 17.39 20.64
C ASP A 228 -10.16 17.59 20.35
N GLY A 229 -10.80 16.63 19.69
CA GLY A 229 -12.22 16.67 19.33
C GLY A 229 -12.55 17.55 18.13
N ASN A 230 -11.57 18.02 17.35
CA ASN A 230 -11.83 18.61 16.03
C ASN A 230 -11.93 17.52 14.96
N LEU A 231 -12.67 17.79 13.88
CA LEU A 231 -12.68 16.94 12.69
C LEU A 231 -11.65 17.43 11.67
N GLU A 232 -10.82 16.51 11.18
CA GLU A 232 -9.96 16.75 10.03
C GLU A 232 -10.64 16.25 8.75
N TYR A 233 -10.62 17.09 7.72
CA TYR A 233 -11.14 16.77 6.39
C TYR A 233 -10.10 16.00 5.58
N GLY A 234 -10.50 14.86 5.03
CA GLY A 234 -9.66 13.95 4.26
C GLY A 234 -10.06 13.81 2.78
N GLY A 235 -10.83 14.75 2.23
CA GLY A 235 -11.25 14.73 0.82
C GLY A 235 -12.59 14.03 0.58
N ARG A 236 -12.99 13.89 -0.69
CA ARG A 236 -14.23 13.19 -1.07
C ARG A 236 -13.96 11.75 -1.47
N ARG A 237 -14.81 10.82 -1.02
CA ARG A 237 -14.75 9.39 -1.40
C ARG A 237 -14.86 9.17 -2.91
N ASP A 238 -15.54 10.07 -3.64
CA ASP A 238 -15.74 9.99 -5.10
C ASP A 238 -14.67 10.75 -5.91
N GLN A 239 -13.79 11.53 -5.28
CA GLN A 239 -12.64 12.17 -5.93
C GLN A 239 -11.33 11.40 -5.73
N GLN A 240 -11.38 10.26 -5.01
CA GLN A 240 -10.33 9.27 -5.02
C GLN A 240 -10.20 8.70 -6.43
N VAL A 241 -9.13 9.08 -7.10
CA VAL A 241 -8.82 8.58 -8.44
C VAL A 241 -7.92 7.37 -8.30
N LYS A 242 -8.23 6.32 -9.06
CA LYS A 242 -7.31 5.20 -9.24
C LYS A 242 -6.47 5.48 -10.48
N ILE A 243 -5.20 5.79 -10.29
CA ILE A 243 -4.26 6.02 -11.38
C ILE A 243 -3.20 4.93 -11.29
N ARG A 244 -3.07 4.11 -12.34
CA ARG A 244 -2.09 3.01 -12.42
C ARG A 244 -2.17 2.04 -11.23
N GLY A 245 -3.39 1.74 -10.76
CA GLY A 245 -3.64 0.87 -9.60
C GLY A 245 -3.59 1.55 -8.23
N TYR A 246 -3.09 2.79 -8.13
CA TYR A 246 -2.97 3.53 -6.87
C TYR A 246 -4.19 4.41 -6.61
N ARG A 247 -4.79 4.31 -5.43
CA ARG A 247 -5.84 5.21 -4.97
C ARG A 247 -5.18 6.46 -4.39
N MET A 248 -5.44 7.63 -4.97
CA MET A 248 -4.74 8.86 -4.63
C MET A 248 -5.70 9.98 -4.23
N GLU A 249 -5.21 10.86 -3.37
CA GLU A 249 -5.85 12.12 -3.01
C GLU A 249 -5.19 13.27 -3.79
N LEU A 250 -5.93 13.90 -4.71
CA LEU A 250 -5.37 14.95 -5.57
C LEU A 250 -4.87 16.17 -4.80
N GLY A 251 -5.47 16.46 -3.62
CA GLY A 251 -5.11 17.60 -2.78
C GLY A 251 -3.68 17.53 -2.21
N GLU A 252 -3.13 16.34 -2.01
CA GLU A 252 -1.73 16.17 -1.58
C GLU A 252 -0.76 16.64 -2.67
N ILE A 253 -1.08 16.31 -3.91
CA ILE A 253 -0.30 16.65 -5.10
C ILE A 253 -0.39 18.16 -5.37
N GLU A 254 -1.58 18.75 -5.17
CA GLU A 254 -1.81 20.20 -5.24
C GLU A 254 -1.00 20.96 -4.19
N ALA A 255 -0.98 20.49 -2.95
CA ALA A 255 -0.23 21.11 -1.87
C ALA A 255 1.29 21.10 -2.16
N CYS A 256 1.82 20.01 -2.73
CA CYS A 256 3.22 19.94 -3.14
C CYS A 256 3.54 20.90 -4.31
N LEU A 257 2.63 20.98 -5.29
CA LEU A 257 2.76 21.90 -6.43
C LEU A 257 2.77 23.37 -5.97
N GLN A 258 1.91 23.74 -5.01
CA GLN A 258 1.85 25.11 -4.48
C GLN A 258 3.04 25.53 -3.62
N GLN A 259 3.87 24.60 -3.14
CA GLN A 259 5.08 24.94 -2.38
C GLN A 259 6.21 25.49 -3.27
N GLN A 260 6.08 25.38 -4.60
CA GLN A 260 7.10 25.83 -5.54
C GLN A 260 6.99 27.33 -5.74
N SER A 261 8.09 28.07 -5.52
CA SER A 261 8.10 29.53 -5.62
C SER A 261 7.77 30.08 -7.01
N SER A 262 7.88 29.26 -8.05
CA SER A 262 7.51 29.61 -9.43
C SER A 262 6.00 29.46 -9.70
N VAL A 263 5.24 28.84 -8.79
CA VAL A 263 3.80 28.56 -8.94
C VAL A 263 3.01 29.56 -8.11
N LYS A 264 2.19 30.36 -8.79
CA LYS A 264 1.23 31.28 -8.15
C LYS A 264 -0.05 30.54 -7.74
N GLU A 265 -0.60 29.75 -8.67
CA GLU A 265 -1.79 28.92 -8.43
C GLU A 265 -1.65 27.60 -9.20
N GLY A 266 -2.20 26.51 -8.66
CA GLY A 266 -2.12 25.20 -9.30
C GLY A 266 -3.25 24.27 -8.89
N VAL A 267 -3.78 23.51 -9.84
CA VAL A 267 -4.78 22.45 -9.60
C VAL A 267 -4.38 21.16 -10.29
N ILE A 268 -4.65 20.03 -9.64
CA ILE A 268 -4.43 18.70 -10.21
C ILE A 268 -5.77 18.09 -10.63
N ILE A 269 -5.83 17.60 -11.87
CA ILE A 269 -7.01 16.94 -12.43
C ILE A 269 -6.58 15.59 -12.99
N ALA A 270 -7.32 14.53 -12.63
CA ALA A 270 -7.26 13.28 -13.36
C ALA A 270 -8.10 13.38 -14.65
N ARG A 271 -7.51 12.99 -15.78
CA ARG A 271 -8.19 12.83 -17.05
C ARG A 271 -8.05 11.39 -17.53
N GLU A 272 -8.95 10.96 -18.40
CA GLU A 272 -8.87 9.67 -19.08
C GLU A 272 -8.39 9.89 -20.51
N ASP A 273 -7.55 9.00 -21.02
CA ASP A 273 -7.12 9.00 -22.42
C ASP A 273 -8.16 8.31 -23.34
N GLY A 274 -7.83 8.18 -24.62
CA GLY A 274 -8.69 7.53 -25.60
C GLY A 274 -8.92 6.02 -25.38
N GLN A 275 -8.18 5.39 -24.47
CA GLN A 275 -8.32 3.98 -24.09
C GLN A 275 -9.01 3.79 -22.72
N GLY A 276 -9.28 4.89 -21.99
CA GLY A 276 -9.93 4.89 -20.68
C GLY A 276 -8.95 4.82 -19.50
N ASP A 277 -7.64 4.95 -19.74
CA ASP A 277 -6.64 4.98 -18.68
C ASP A 277 -6.55 6.37 -18.07
N ALA A 278 -6.59 6.43 -16.74
CA ALA A 278 -6.51 7.68 -16.00
C ALA A 278 -5.07 8.18 -15.90
N TYR A 279 -4.85 9.48 -16.15
CA TYR A 279 -3.58 10.18 -15.97
C TYR A 279 -3.76 11.55 -15.28
N LEU A 280 -2.72 12.02 -14.60
CA LEU A 280 -2.74 13.31 -13.89
C LEU A 280 -2.29 14.47 -14.78
N CYS A 281 -3.00 15.60 -14.69
CA CYS A 281 -2.63 16.88 -15.27
C CYS A 281 -2.52 17.94 -14.17
N ALA A 282 -1.39 18.65 -14.11
CA ALA A 282 -1.25 19.89 -13.36
C ALA A 282 -1.58 21.08 -14.27
N TYR A 283 -2.53 21.91 -13.87
CA TYR A 283 -2.78 23.21 -14.49
C TYR A 283 -2.18 24.29 -13.61
N VAL A 284 -1.27 25.08 -14.16
CA VAL A 284 -0.36 25.92 -13.37
C VAL A 284 -0.39 27.35 -13.86
N VAL A 285 -0.66 28.28 -12.96
CA VAL A 285 -0.41 29.72 -13.16
C VAL A 285 0.96 30.02 -12.55
N ALA A 286 1.93 30.38 -13.39
CA ALA A 286 3.32 30.58 -12.97
C ALA A 286 3.71 32.07 -12.94
N GLU A 287 4.67 32.42 -12.08
CA GLU A 287 5.34 33.71 -12.11
C GLU A 287 6.48 33.69 -13.16
N GLY A 288 6.11 33.67 -14.45
CA GLY A 288 7.06 33.63 -15.59
C GLY A 288 6.91 32.38 -16.47
N GLU A 289 7.97 32.03 -17.21
CA GLU A 289 7.98 30.79 -18.00
C GLU A 289 7.94 29.56 -17.09
N LEU A 290 7.01 28.63 -17.39
CA LEU A 290 6.81 27.41 -16.63
C LEU A 290 7.92 26.38 -16.95
N ASP A 291 8.82 26.15 -15.99
CA ASP A 291 9.79 25.05 -16.07
C ASP A 291 9.18 23.76 -15.49
N ALA A 292 8.54 22.97 -16.36
CA ALA A 292 7.95 21.70 -15.97
C ALA A 292 8.97 20.62 -15.56
N VAL A 293 10.24 20.74 -16.00
CA VAL A 293 11.31 19.82 -15.60
C VAL A 293 11.66 20.06 -14.15
N GLU A 294 11.84 21.31 -13.78
CA GLU A 294 12.13 21.70 -12.41
C GLU A 294 10.94 21.41 -11.48
N LEU A 295 9.70 21.68 -11.90
CA LEU A 295 8.51 21.34 -11.12
C LEU A 295 8.40 19.83 -10.88
N ARG A 296 8.62 19.01 -11.91
CA ARG A 296 8.64 17.55 -11.79
C ARG A 296 9.74 17.08 -10.83
N ARG A 297 10.94 17.66 -10.94
CA ARG A 297 12.08 17.35 -10.06
C ARG A 297 11.76 17.69 -8.61
N CYS A 298 11.25 18.89 -8.35
CA CYS A 298 10.90 19.35 -7.01
C CYS A 298 9.71 18.58 -6.41
N MET A 299 8.70 18.27 -7.22
CA MET A 299 7.59 17.40 -6.80
C MET A 299 8.09 15.98 -6.53
N GLY A 300 8.98 15.42 -7.34
CA GLY A 300 9.58 14.10 -7.12
C GLY A 300 10.48 14.01 -5.89
N GLN A 301 10.90 15.14 -5.30
CA GLN A 301 11.57 15.18 -4.01
C GLN A 301 10.61 15.06 -2.81
N HIS A 302 9.30 15.21 -3.04
CA HIS A 302 8.23 15.22 -2.03
C HIS A 302 7.09 14.23 -2.31
N LEU A 303 7.01 13.64 -3.52
CA LEU A 303 5.95 12.74 -3.97
C LEU A 303 6.51 11.51 -4.71
N PRO A 304 5.91 10.32 -4.56
CA PRO A 304 6.21 9.15 -5.38
C PRO A 304 5.99 9.38 -6.88
N GLY A 305 6.75 8.69 -7.74
CA GLY A 305 6.71 8.89 -9.20
C GLY A 305 5.32 8.76 -9.85
N TYR A 306 4.43 7.92 -9.30
CA TYR A 306 3.06 7.77 -9.80
C TYR A 306 2.13 8.94 -9.41
N MET A 307 2.45 9.70 -8.37
CA MET A 307 1.73 10.91 -7.97
C MET A 307 2.18 12.15 -8.73
N ILE A 308 3.30 12.07 -9.47
CA ILE A 308 3.77 13.22 -10.24
C ILE A 308 2.91 13.39 -11.50
N PRO A 309 2.32 14.57 -11.75
CA PRO A 309 1.50 14.82 -12.92
C PRO A 309 2.17 14.42 -14.23
N SER A 310 1.43 13.80 -15.13
CA SER A 310 1.95 13.40 -16.46
C SER A 310 2.11 14.61 -17.38
N PHE A 311 1.29 15.64 -17.17
CA PHE A 311 1.33 16.90 -17.92
C PHE A 311 1.32 18.10 -16.99
N PHE A 312 2.09 19.14 -17.35
CA PHE A 312 2.01 20.47 -16.75
C PHE A 312 1.52 21.44 -17.84
N VAL A 313 0.38 22.08 -17.60
CA VAL A 313 -0.31 22.96 -18.54
C VAL A 313 -0.26 24.39 -17.99
N PRO A 314 0.49 25.30 -18.63
CA PRO A 314 0.53 26.70 -18.20
C PRO A 314 -0.82 27.38 -18.49
N LEU A 315 -1.29 28.18 -17.53
CA LEU A 315 -2.47 29.04 -17.66
C LEU A 315 -2.13 30.48 -17.26
N GLU A 316 -2.82 31.44 -17.87
CA GLU A 316 -2.76 32.85 -17.44
C GLU A 316 -3.55 33.07 -16.13
N GLU A 317 -4.71 32.40 -15.99
CA GLU A 317 -5.55 32.38 -14.79
C GLU A 317 -6.32 31.05 -14.68
N LEU A 318 -6.71 30.65 -13.46
CA LEU A 318 -7.60 29.49 -13.27
C LEU A 318 -9.03 29.86 -13.65
N PRO A 319 -9.73 29.08 -14.50
CA PRO A 319 -11.11 29.35 -14.85
C PRO A 319 -12.01 29.15 -13.63
N LEU A 320 -12.81 30.17 -13.29
CA LEU A 320 -13.74 30.13 -12.17
C LEU A 320 -15.19 30.12 -12.65
N THR A 321 -16.03 29.34 -11.97
CA THR A 321 -17.48 29.43 -12.07
C THR A 321 -17.98 30.79 -11.56
N PRO A 322 -19.22 31.20 -11.87
CA PRO A 322 -19.80 32.45 -11.37
C PRO A 322 -19.81 32.64 -9.83
N ASN A 323 -19.50 31.59 -9.06
CA ASN A 323 -19.43 31.64 -7.59
C ASN A 323 -18.01 31.71 -7.04
N GLY A 324 -16.99 31.79 -7.90
CA GLY A 324 -15.59 31.78 -7.49
C GLY A 324 -15.05 30.41 -7.11
N LYS A 325 -15.74 29.31 -7.50
CA LYS A 325 -15.19 27.94 -7.46
C LYS A 325 -14.49 27.62 -8.77
N LEU A 326 -13.45 26.79 -8.76
CA LEU A 326 -12.80 26.31 -9.98
C LEU A 326 -13.79 25.66 -10.97
N ASP A 327 -13.80 26.14 -12.20
CA ASP A 327 -14.51 25.53 -13.32
C ASP A 327 -13.65 24.46 -14.01
N ARG A 328 -13.71 23.23 -13.48
CA ARG A 328 -12.98 22.08 -14.01
C ARG A 328 -13.33 21.73 -15.46
N ARG A 329 -14.52 22.10 -15.94
CA ARG A 329 -14.94 21.87 -17.34
C ARG A 329 -14.37 22.92 -18.29
N GLY A 330 -14.03 24.09 -17.78
CA GLY A 330 -13.37 25.17 -18.52
C GLY A 330 -11.86 24.96 -18.71
N LEU A 331 -11.25 23.96 -18.07
CA LEU A 331 -9.82 23.67 -18.21
C LEU A 331 -9.48 23.12 -19.60
N PRO A 332 -8.49 23.69 -20.32
CA PRO A 332 -8.13 23.27 -21.68
C PRO A 332 -7.64 21.83 -21.71
N SER A 333 -7.76 21.18 -22.87
CA SER A 333 -7.11 19.87 -23.08
C SER A 333 -5.59 20.03 -23.01
N PRO A 334 -4.84 19.09 -22.40
CA PRO A 334 -3.38 19.12 -22.39
C PRO A 334 -2.76 18.98 -23.81
N GLU A 335 -3.54 18.56 -24.80
CA GLU A 335 -3.11 18.44 -26.20
C GLU A 335 -2.87 19.81 -26.84
N GLY A 336 -1.60 20.21 -26.95
CA GLY A 336 -1.16 21.40 -27.70
C GLY A 336 -0.38 22.44 -26.91
N GLN A 337 -0.40 22.39 -25.57
CA GLN A 337 0.31 23.35 -24.69
C GLN A 337 1.01 22.69 -23.49
N ALA A 338 0.91 21.37 -23.31
CA ALA A 338 1.52 20.67 -22.18
C ALA A 338 3.05 20.47 -22.34
N VAL A 339 3.78 20.70 -21.26
CA VAL A 339 5.21 20.39 -21.14
C VAL A 339 5.36 19.18 -20.20
N SER A 340 5.84 18.04 -20.69
CA SER A 340 5.88 16.79 -19.92
C SER A 340 7.01 16.71 -18.88
N GLY A 341 7.97 17.64 -18.85
CA GLY A 341 9.01 17.76 -17.82
C GLY A 341 10.01 16.59 -17.70
N VAL A 342 9.71 15.40 -18.22
CA VAL A 342 10.71 14.49 -18.78
C VAL A 342 10.63 14.76 -20.26
N GLU A 343 11.75 15.08 -20.91
CA GLU A 343 11.78 15.09 -22.37
C GLU A 343 11.36 13.67 -22.79
N TYR A 344 10.10 13.52 -23.23
CA TYR A 344 9.65 12.25 -23.77
C TYR A 344 10.44 12.08 -25.07
N VAL A 345 11.54 11.37 -24.94
CA VAL A 345 12.34 10.98 -26.09
C VAL A 345 11.77 9.66 -26.55
N ALA A 346 11.04 9.72 -27.67
CA ALA A 346 10.55 8.54 -28.36
C ALA A 346 11.72 7.61 -28.72
N PRO A 347 11.49 6.30 -28.82
CA PRO A 347 12.52 5.37 -29.29
C PRO A 347 13.04 5.79 -30.66
N ARG A 348 14.37 5.87 -30.77
CA ARG A 348 15.11 6.28 -31.97
C ARG A 348 15.58 5.07 -32.77
N THR A 349 15.74 3.91 -32.11
CA THR A 349 16.15 2.66 -32.74
C THR A 349 15.07 1.57 -32.60
N GLU A 350 15.14 0.54 -33.45
CA GLU A 350 14.26 -0.63 -33.36
C GLU A 350 14.42 -1.35 -32.02
N LEU A 351 15.66 -1.44 -31.52
CA LEU A 351 15.95 -2.03 -30.20
C LEU A 351 15.28 -1.22 -29.07
N GLU A 352 15.40 0.11 -29.09
CA GLU A 352 14.72 0.99 -28.12
C GLU A 352 13.20 0.82 -28.17
N ALA A 353 12.61 0.73 -29.37
CA ALA A 353 11.17 0.55 -29.52
C ALA A 353 10.69 -0.77 -28.90
N ARG A 354 11.41 -1.87 -29.16
CA ARG A 354 11.12 -3.19 -28.61
C ARG A 354 11.28 -3.23 -27.08
N LEU A 355 12.29 -2.54 -26.55
CA LEU A 355 12.49 -2.42 -25.10
C LEU A 355 11.39 -1.59 -24.45
N CYS A 356 10.91 -0.52 -25.09
CA CYS A 356 9.76 0.26 -24.61
C CYS A 356 8.52 -0.64 -24.47
N GLU A 357 8.20 -1.46 -25.48
CA GLU A 357 7.07 -2.40 -25.47
C GLU A 357 7.19 -3.45 -24.35
N LEU A 358 8.39 -3.95 -24.10
CA LEU A 358 8.68 -4.87 -23.00
C LEU A 358 8.48 -4.20 -21.64
N TRP A 359 9.03 -2.98 -21.44
CA TRP A 359 8.86 -2.24 -20.20
C TRP A 359 7.39 -1.88 -19.94
N GLN A 360 6.65 -1.46 -20.96
CA GLN A 360 5.21 -1.17 -20.85
C GLN A 360 4.44 -2.37 -20.30
N ARG A 361 4.68 -3.57 -20.86
CA ARG A 361 4.04 -4.81 -20.42
C ARG A 361 4.47 -5.24 -19.01
N VAL A 362 5.77 -5.20 -18.70
CA VAL A 362 6.30 -5.64 -17.41
C VAL A 362 5.93 -4.70 -16.27
N LEU A 363 5.98 -3.39 -16.53
CA LEU A 363 5.69 -2.37 -15.52
C LEU A 363 4.18 -2.10 -15.39
N GLY A 364 3.39 -2.43 -16.42
CA GLY A 364 1.97 -2.12 -16.49
C GLY A 364 1.70 -0.64 -16.76
N VAL A 365 2.52 -0.01 -17.59
CA VAL A 365 2.44 1.44 -17.88
C VAL A 365 2.20 1.70 -19.37
N GLU A 366 1.36 2.68 -19.67
CA GLU A 366 0.92 2.96 -21.04
C GLU A 366 2.02 3.57 -21.93
N ARG A 367 2.97 4.33 -21.36
CA ARG A 367 4.06 4.97 -22.12
C ARG A 367 5.39 4.95 -21.38
N VAL A 368 6.44 4.51 -22.08
CA VAL A 368 7.85 4.52 -21.65
C VAL A 368 8.68 5.27 -22.70
N GLY A 369 9.43 6.28 -22.29
CA GLY A 369 10.43 6.99 -23.10
C GLY A 369 11.84 6.46 -22.86
N VAL A 370 12.77 6.72 -23.78
CA VAL A 370 14.13 6.15 -23.68
C VAL A 370 14.95 6.69 -22.50
N LYS A 371 14.55 7.84 -21.94
CA LYS A 371 15.18 8.45 -20.75
C LYS A 371 14.51 8.02 -19.44
N ASP A 372 13.47 7.19 -19.48
CA ASP A 372 12.79 6.72 -18.28
C ASP A 372 13.67 5.74 -17.50
N ASN A 373 13.60 5.85 -16.17
CA ASN A 373 14.27 4.94 -15.26
C ASN A 373 13.36 3.76 -14.87
N PHE A 374 13.91 2.53 -14.90
CA PHE A 374 13.13 1.31 -14.64
C PHE A 374 12.50 1.29 -13.24
N PHE A 375 13.27 1.68 -12.22
CA PHE A 375 12.87 1.61 -10.82
C PHE A 375 11.93 2.77 -10.45
N ASP A 376 12.16 3.97 -11.01
CA ASP A 376 11.26 5.12 -10.84
C ASP A 376 9.87 4.87 -11.44
N ARG A 377 9.79 4.00 -12.45
CA ARG A 377 8.55 3.59 -13.11
C ARG A 377 7.88 2.37 -12.46
N GLY A 378 8.25 2.03 -11.22
CA GLY A 378 7.64 0.94 -10.45
C GLY A 378 8.24 -0.43 -10.73
N GLY A 379 9.46 -0.46 -11.25
CA GLY A 379 10.28 -1.67 -11.40
C GLY A 379 10.89 -2.09 -10.07
N HIS A 380 10.98 -3.41 -9.85
CA HIS A 380 11.63 -4.03 -8.70
C HIS A 380 12.29 -5.35 -9.15
N SER A 381 13.00 -6.05 -8.26
CA SER A 381 13.77 -7.25 -8.60
C SER A 381 12.95 -8.32 -9.36
N LEU A 382 11.72 -8.62 -8.91
CA LEU A 382 10.84 -9.57 -9.61
C LEU A 382 10.45 -9.10 -11.03
N LYS A 383 10.11 -7.81 -11.21
CA LYS A 383 9.85 -7.23 -12.54
C LYS A 383 11.12 -7.21 -13.40
N ALA A 384 12.30 -6.97 -12.82
CA ALA A 384 13.57 -7.02 -13.53
C ALA A 384 13.90 -8.44 -14.00
N THR A 385 13.66 -9.47 -13.17
CA THR A 385 13.80 -10.88 -13.58
C THR A 385 12.82 -11.23 -14.70
N THR A 386 11.57 -10.76 -14.60
CA THR A 386 10.56 -10.93 -15.66
C THR A 386 10.99 -10.26 -16.96
N LEU A 387 11.51 -9.04 -16.88
CA LEU A 387 12.03 -8.30 -18.02
C LEU A 387 13.17 -9.04 -18.71
N VAL A 388 14.16 -9.54 -17.96
CA VAL A 388 15.28 -10.32 -18.50
C VAL A 388 14.77 -11.58 -19.23
N ALA A 389 13.81 -12.29 -18.65
CA ALA A 389 13.24 -13.49 -19.25
C ALA A 389 12.49 -13.18 -20.57
N GLN A 390 11.74 -12.06 -20.62
CA GLN A 390 11.05 -11.62 -21.84
C GLN A 390 12.04 -11.09 -22.91
N MET A 391 13.10 -10.39 -22.52
CA MET A 391 14.16 -9.96 -23.44
C MET A 391 14.85 -11.17 -24.08
N HIS A 392 15.13 -12.22 -23.31
CA HIS A 392 15.66 -13.46 -23.86
C HIS A 392 14.71 -14.09 -24.89
N LYS A 393 13.41 -14.18 -24.57
CA LYS A 393 12.38 -14.71 -25.48
C LYS A 393 12.25 -13.94 -26.78
N GLU A 394 12.16 -12.61 -26.69
CA GLU A 394 11.72 -11.77 -27.81
C GLU A 394 12.86 -11.11 -28.58
N LEU A 395 14.02 -10.96 -27.95
CA LEU A 395 15.22 -10.32 -28.54
C LEU A 395 16.36 -11.32 -28.77
N ASN A 396 16.27 -12.55 -28.23
CA ASN A 396 17.33 -13.55 -28.27
C ASN A 396 18.64 -13.03 -27.65
N VAL A 397 18.55 -12.27 -26.56
CA VAL A 397 19.70 -11.78 -25.81
C VAL A 397 19.56 -12.20 -24.35
N ASN A 398 20.60 -12.84 -23.81
CA ASN A 398 20.65 -13.21 -22.40
C ASN A 398 21.30 -12.06 -21.61
N VAL A 399 20.46 -11.21 -21.01
CA VAL A 399 20.91 -10.01 -20.30
C VAL A 399 21.13 -10.32 -18.82
N PRO A 400 22.35 -10.16 -18.28
CA PRO A 400 22.58 -10.36 -16.85
C PRO A 400 21.70 -9.43 -16.02
N LEU A 401 21.10 -9.93 -14.94
CA LEU A 401 20.22 -9.12 -14.09
C LEU A 401 20.91 -7.86 -13.55
N ARG A 402 22.21 -7.95 -13.23
CA ARG A 402 23.00 -6.78 -12.82
C ARG A 402 22.96 -5.63 -13.83
N THR A 403 22.82 -5.93 -15.12
CA THR A 403 22.81 -4.91 -16.17
C THR A 403 21.60 -4.02 -15.98
N ILE A 404 20.42 -4.58 -15.67
CA ILE A 404 19.21 -3.78 -15.36
C ILE A 404 19.43 -2.83 -14.17
N PHE A 405 20.17 -3.28 -13.15
CA PHE A 405 20.51 -2.45 -11.98
C PHE A 405 21.62 -1.43 -12.23
N GLN A 406 22.46 -1.64 -13.25
CA GLN A 406 23.56 -0.76 -13.61
C GLN A 406 23.16 0.29 -14.65
N THR A 407 22.17 -0.03 -15.49
CA THR A 407 21.61 0.87 -16.50
C THR A 407 20.35 1.49 -15.93
N SER A 408 20.47 2.74 -15.51
CA SER A 408 19.38 3.47 -14.87
C SER A 408 18.24 3.73 -15.85
N THR A 409 18.55 3.97 -17.13
CA THR A 409 17.56 4.34 -18.16
C THR A 409 17.43 3.29 -19.27
N LEU A 410 16.30 3.34 -20.01
CA LEU A 410 16.09 2.46 -21.16
C LEU A 410 17.13 2.67 -22.26
N GLU A 411 17.62 3.89 -22.48
CA GLU A 411 18.71 4.20 -23.42
C GLU A 411 20.01 3.50 -23.01
N GLU A 412 20.39 3.57 -21.73
CA GLU A 412 21.59 2.90 -21.22
C GLU A 412 21.44 1.37 -21.34
N LEU A 413 20.24 0.85 -21.09
CA LEU A 413 19.95 -0.57 -21.28
C LEU A 413 20.07 -0.95 -22.75
N ALA A 414 19.51 -0.16 -23.67
CA ALA A 414 19.62 -0.38 -25.10
C ALA A 414 21.08 -0.39 -25.55
N GLN A 415 21.91 0.53 -25.06
CA GLN A 415 23.34 0.57 -25.35
C GLN A 415 24.10 -0.64 -24.79
N ALA A 416 23.76 -1.09 -23.57
CA ALA A 416 24.41 -2.26 -22.97
C ALA A 416 24.03 -3.57 -23.69
N VAL A 417 22.80 -3.65 -24.19
CA VAL A 417 22.28 -4.79 -24.95
C VAL A 417 22.82 -4.77 -26.39
N ASP A 418 23.07 -3.58 -26.94
CA ASP A 418 23.65 -3.40 -28.27
C ASP A 418 25.09 -3.95 -28.30
N GLY A 419 25.28 -5.04 -29.05
CA GLY A 419 26.56 -5.76 -29.14
C GLY A 419 26.69 -7.00 -28.26
N MET A 420 25.67 -7.37 -27.48
CA MET A 420 25.63 -8.69 -26.82
C MET A 420 25.42 -9.81 -27.87
N ASP A 421 26.08 -10.95 -27.66
CA ASP A 421 25.89 -12.13 -28.52
C ASP A 421 24.44 -12.62 -28.44
N ARG A 422 23.86 -12.90 -29.60
CA ARG A 422 22.50 -13.46 -29.66
C ARG A 422 22.53 -14.91 -29.17
N GLN A 423 21.79 -15.18 -28.10
CA GLN A 423 21.51 -16.52 -27.61
C GLN A 423 20.06 -16.85 -27.98
N LEU A 424 19.89 -17.81 -28.90
CA LEU A 424 18.56 -18.22 -29.34
C LEU A 424 17.76 -18.75 -28.15
N TYR A 425 16.57 -18.19 -27.96
CA TYR A 425 15.60 -18.72 -27.03
C TYR A 425 15.15 -20.11 -27.51
N ALA A 426 15.35 -21.13 -26.68
CA ALA A 426 14.88 -22.49 -26.94
C ALA A 426 13.66 -22.76 -26.06
N ALA A 427 12.49 -22.88 -26.70
CA ALA A 427 11.26 -23.27 -26.01
C ALA A 427 11.43 -24.64 -25.33
N ILE A 428 10.74 -24.84 -24.22
CA ILE A 428 10.80 -26.11 -23.50
C ILE A 428 9.82 -27.07 -24.16
N GLU A 429 10.37 -28.16 -24.67
CA GLU A 429 9.59 -29.21 -25.33
C GLU A 429 8.94 -30.14 -24.29
N PRO A 430 7.70 -30.61 -24.54
CA PRO A 430 7.06 -31.61 -23.70
C PRO A 430 7.87 -32.91 -23.68
N VAL A 431 8.02 -33.51 -22.50
CA VAL A 431 8.72 -34.79 -22.38
C VAL A 431 7.82 -35.94 -22.79
N GLU A 432 8.44 -36.98 -23.35
CA GLU A 432 7.74 -38.23 -23.66
C GLU A 432 7.07 -38.82 -22.41
N ALA A 433 5.91 -39.43 -22.61
CA ALA A 433 5.16 -40.08 -21.54
C ALA A 433 5.96 -41.25 -20.93
N ARG A 434 6.07 -41.25 -19.60
CA ARG A 434 6.76 -42.28 -18.78
C ARG A 434 5.88 -42.69 -17.62
N ASP A 435 6.15 -43.87 -17.06
CA ASP A 435 5.46 -44.38 -15.87
C ASP A 435 5.70 -43.51 -14.62
N TYR A 436 6.88 -42.90 -14.53
CA TYR A 436 7.25 -41.98 -13.47
C TYR A 436 8.29 -40.96 -13.97
N TYR A 437 8.35 -39.83 -13.28
CA TYR A 437 9.30 -38.75 -13.55
C TYR A 437 10.15 -38.48 -12.32
N PRO A 438 11.36 -37.94 -12.46
CA PRO A 438 12.16 -37.61 -11.29
C PRO A 438 11.56 -36.40 -10.54
N LEU A 439 12.04 -36.11 -9.33
CA LEU A 439 11.68 -34.91 -8.57
C LEU A 439 12.64 -33.75 -8.87
N SER A 440 12.13 -32.52 -8.79
CA SER A 440 12.98 -31.32 -8.67
C SER A 440 13.72 -31.33 -7.34
N SER A 441 14.81 -30.56 -7.21
CA SER A 441 15.53 -30.46 -5.94
C SER A 441 14.62 -30.03 -4.79
N ALA A 442 13.74 -29.05 -5.04
CA ALA A 442 12.77 -28.56 -4.05
C ALA A 442 11.75 -29.65 -3.65
N GLN A 443 11.23 -30.44 -4.62
CA GLN A 443 10.33 -31.55 -4.31
C GLN A 443 11.03 -32.66 -3.51
N LYS A 444 12.30 -32.97 -3.81
CA LYS A 444 13.08 -33.95 -3.02
C LYS A 444 13.17 -33.53 -1.57
N ARG A 445 13.44 -32.25 -1.31
CA ARG A 445 13.47 -31.70 0.06
C ARG A 445 12.13 -31.89 0.76
N MET A 446 11.03 -31.46 0.13
CA MET A 446 9.70 -31.59 0.72
C MET A 446 9.33 -33.03 1.00
N TYR A 447 9.67 -33.94 0.09
CA TYR A 447 9.48 -35.38 0.28
C TYR A 447 10.25 -35.89 1.51
N ILE A 448 11.55 -35.54 1.64
CA ILE A 448 12.38 -35.93 2.80
C ILE A 448 11.80 -35.36 4.10
N LEU A 449 11.45 -34.07 4.13
CA LEU A 449 10.90 -33.41 5.31
C LEU A 449 9.58 -34.03 5.76
N ASN A 450 8.75 -34.49 4.82
CA ASN A 450 7.50 -35.18 5.15
C ASN A 450 7.75 -36.58 5.77
N GLN A 451 8.90 -37.21 5.50
CA GLN A 451 9.27 -38.50 6.13
C GLN A 451 9.89 -38.32 7.53
N LEU A 452 10.39 -37.12 7.84
CA LEU A 452 10.92 -36.77 9.15
C LEU A 452 9.73 -36.37 10.05
N GLY A 453 9.23 -37.30 10.88
CA GLY A 453 8.04 -37.09 11.71
C GLY A 453 8.08 -35.82 12.58
N GLY A 454 6.90 -35.27 12.90
CA GLY A 454 6.73 -34.08 13.77
C GLY A 454 6.43 -32.75 13.04
N ALA A 455 6.33 -32.76 11.71
CA ALA A 455 6.10 -31.57 10.87
C ALA A 455 5.04 -31.80 9.76
N GLU A 456 4.15 -32.78 9.94
CA GLU A 456 3.31 -33.37 8.88
C GLU A 456 2.30 -32.40 8.24
N ILE A 457 1.96 -31.31 8.92
CA ILE A 457 1.08 -30.23 8.40
C ILE A 457 1.85 -28.94 8.12
N SER A 458 3.16 -28.88 8.38
CA SER A 458 3.97 -27.66 8.25
C SER A 458 4.16 -27.19 6.80
N TYR A 459 3.86 -28.07 5.84
CA TYR A 459 3.89 -27.79 4.41
C TYR A 459 2.50 -27.91 3.76
N ASN A 460 1.44 -27.86 4.56
CA ASN A 460 0.10 -27.61 4.04
C ASN A 460 -0.04 -26.13 3.67
N MET A 461 -0.92 -25.84 2.72
CA MET A 461 -1.24 -24.49 2.25
C MET A 461 -2.76 -24.27 2.37
N PRO A 462 -3.29 -24.19 3.60
CA PRO A 462 -4.71 -24.05 3.83
C PRO A 462 -5.19 -22.63 3.52
N MET A 463 -6.40 -22.54 2.97
CA MET A 463 -7.08 -21.28 2.72
C MET A 463 -8.54 -21.40 3.16
N VAL A 464 -9.00 -20.39 3.89
CA VAL A 464 -10.38 -20.32 4.40
C VAL A 464 -10.99 -19.02 3.90
N MET A 465 -12.05 -19.14 3.11
CA MET A 465 -12.74 -18.01 2.48
C MET A 465 -14.19 -17.98 2.91
N LYS A 466 -14.60 -16.86 3.49
CA LYS A 466 -16.00 -16.51 3.65
C LYS A 466 -16.57 -16.07 2.30
N ILE A 467 -17.77 -16.55 1.99
CA ILE A 467 -18.49 -16.26 0.75
C ILE A 467 -19.88 -15.71 1.10
N GLU A 468 -20.19 -14.51 0.62
CA GLU A 468 -21.53 -13.93 0.70
C GLU A 468 -22.18 -13.87 -0.70
N GLY A 469 -23.42 -14.37 -0.80
CA GLY A 469 -24.24 -14.39 -2.01
C GLY A 469 -24.72 -15.78 -2.41
N GLU A 470 -25.45 -15.85 -3.53
CA GLU A 470 -26.01 -17.09 -4.09
C GLU A 470 -24.93 -17.91 -4.79
N LEU A 471 -24.38 -18.90 -4.07
CA LEU A 471 -23.33 -19.78 -4.52
C LEU A 471 -23.89 -21.03 -5.22
N ASP A 472 -23.37 -21.37 -6.39
CA ASP A 472 -23.65 -22.64 -7.06
C ASP A 472 -22.55 -23.66 -6.71
N SER A 473 -22.85 -24.55 -5.76
CA SER A 473 -21.91 -25.57 -5.31
C SER A 473 -21.53 -26.59 -6.40
N ASN A 474 -22.42 -26.86 -7.36
CA ASN A 474 -22.11 -27.76 -8.47
C ASN A 474 -21.11 -27.12 -9.43
N ARG A 475 -21.26 -25.82 -9.73
CA ARG A 475 -20.25 -25.06 -10.49
C ARG A 475 -18.94 -24.96 -9.74
N LEU A 476 -18.98 -24.85 -8.42
CA LEU A 476 -17.78 -24.82 -7.58
C LEU A 476 -17.00 -26.14 -7.70
N GLU A 477 -17.68 -27.27 -7.51
CA GLU A 477 -17.08 -28.60 -7.66
C GLU A 477 -16.57 -28.83 -9.08
N PHE A 478 -17.36 -28.46 -10.10
CA PHE A 478 -16.96 -28.53 -11.50
C PHE A 478 -15.66 -27.77 -11.75
N SER A 479 -15.54 -26.55 -11.21
CA SER A 479 -14.35 -25.70 -11.39
C SER A 479 -13.10 -26.34 -10.81
N PHE A 480 -13.19 -26.93 -9.60
CA PHE A 480 -12.08 -27.69 -9.02
C PHE A 480 -11.70 -28.92 -9.86
N LYS A 481 -12.69 -29.70 -10.33
CA LYS A 481 -12.43 -30.86 -11.20
C LYS A 481 -11.70 -30.45 -12.49
N ARG A 482 -12.12 -29.36 -13.12
CA ARG A 482 -11.47 -28.82 -14.32
C ARG A 482 -10.03 -28.38 -14.06
N LEU A 483 -9.74 -27.74 -12.93
CA LEU A 483 -8.37 -27.39 -12.55
C LEU A 483 -7.50 -28.63 -12.33
N ILE A 484 -8.01 -29.63 -11.60
CA ILE A 484 -7.30 -30.88 -11.35
C ILE A 484 -6.99 -31.62 -12.66
N GLU A 485 -7.93 -31.65 -13.61
CA GLU A 485 -7.70 -32.24 -14.94
C GLU A 485 -6.64 -31.46 -15.74
N ARG A 486 -6.70 -30.13 -15.68
CA ARG A 486 -5.86 -29.19 -16.43
C ARG A 486 -4.40 -29.17 -15.97
N HIS A 487 -4.16 -29.24 -14.67
CA HIS A 487 -2.83 -29.11 -14.07
C HIS A 487 -2.34 -30.44 -13.53
N GLU A 488 -1.31 -31.01 -14.17
CA GLU A 488 -0.76 -32.31 -13.80
C GLU A 488 -0.31 -32.39 -12.34
N SER A 489 0.22 -31.30 -11.80
CA SER A 489 0.66 -31.20 -10.40
C SER A 489 -0.46 -31.51 -9.39
N LEU A 490 -1.71 -31.12 -9.67
CA LEU A 490 -2.85 -31.38 -8.78
C LEU A 490 -3.27 -32.86 -8.79
N ARG A 491 -2.87 -33.62 -9.82
CA ARG A 491 -3.12 -35.05 -9.99
C ARG A 491 -1.83 -35.87 -9.94
N THR A 492 -0.82 -35.38 -9.21
CA THR A 492 0.48 -36.03 -9.03
C THR A 492 0.62 -36.60 -7.61
N SER A 493 1.14 -37.82 -7.49
CA SER A 493 1.60 -38.40 -6.22
C SER A 493 3.10 -38.69 -6.25
N PHE A 494 3.68 -39.03 -5.10
CA PHE A 494 5.11 -39.23 -4.91
C PHE A 494 5.38 -40.59 -4.28
N GLY A 495 6.50 -41.21 -4.65
CA GLY A 495 6.91 -42.47 -4.03
C GLY A 495 8.36 -42.81 -4.36
N MET A 496 8.73 -44.07 -4.18
CA MET A 496 10.10 -44.55 -4.38
C MET A 496 10.16 -45.57 -5.51
N VAL A 497 11.11 -45.41 -6.43
CA VAL A 497 11.46 -46.41 -7.44
C VAL A 497 12.97 -46.62 -7.40
N ASN A 498 13.42 -47.87 -7.24
CA ASN A 498 14.84 -48.24 -7.17
C ASN A 498 15.64 -47.45 -6.12
N GLY A 499 15.02 -47.08 -4.99
CA GLY A 499 15.68 -46.31 -3.93
C GLY A 499 15.76 -44.81 -4.16
N GLU A 500 15.18 -44.28 -5.25
CA GLU A 500 15.10 -42.85 -5.54
C GLU A 500 13.65 -42.35 -5.44
N PRO A 501 13.41 -41.15 -4.89
CA PRO A 501 12.07 -40.56 -4.88
C PRO A 501 11.69 -40.07 -6.29
N VAL A 502 10.46 -40.39 -6.71
CA VAL A 502 9.88 -40.11 -8.05
C VAL A 502 8.45 -39.60 -7.93
N GLN A 503 7.97 -38.92 -8.98
CA GLN A 503 6.60 -38.42 -9.09
C GLN A 503 5.81 -39.24 -10.11
N PHE A 504 4.56 -39.55 -9.79
CA PHE A 504 3.60 -40.29 -10.61
C PHE A 504 2.48 -39.35 -11.04
N VAL A 505 2.37 -39.10 -12.34
CA VAL A 505 1.36 -38.21 -12.91
C VAL A 505 0.16 -39.04 -13.36
N HIS A 506 -0.96 -38.95 -12.64
CA HIS A 506 -2.13 -39.81 -12.86
C HIS A 506 -3.04 -39.23 -13.92
N GLY A 507 -3.43 -40.01 -14.94
CA GLY A 507 -4.32 -39.53 -16.02
C GLY A 507 -5.68 -39.02 -15.53
N HIS A 508 -6.18 -39.57 -14.42
CA HIS A 508 -7.39 -39.14 -13.74
C HIS A 508 -7.26 -39.40 -12.25
N VAL A 509 -7.88 -38.55 -11.43
CA VAL A 509 -8.01 -38.73 -9.97
C VAL A 509 -9.43 -38.37 -9.56
N GLU A 510 -9.97 -39.11 -8.59
CA GLU A 510 -11.30 -38.81 -8.06
C GLU A 510 -11.23 -37.57 -7.14
N PHE A 511 -12.20 -36.68 -7.30
CA PHE A 511 -12.39 -35.52 -6.44
C PHE A 511 -13.88 -35.27 -6.23
N SER A 512 -14.26 -34.94 -5.01
CA SER A 512 -15.61 -34.52 -4.65
C SER A 512 -15.54 -33.36 -3.66
N LEU A 513 -16.34 -32.32 -3.90
CA LEU A 513 -16.51 -31.24 -2.94
C LEU A 513 -17.52 -31.68 -1.88
N GLU A 514 -17.07 -31.84 -0.64
CA GLU A 514 -17.97 -32.11 0.47
C GLU A 514 -18.73 -30.83 0.85
N VAL A 515 -20.06 -30.89 0.89
CA VAL A 515 -20.93 -29.76 1.25
C VAL A 515 -21.63 -30.07 2.57
N ILE A 516 -21.34 -29.30 3.61
CA ILE A 516 -21.81 -29.54 4.99
C ILE A 516 -22.69 -28.37 5.42
N GLN A 517 -23.88 -28.66 5.94
CA GLN A 517 -24.70 -27.65 6.63
C GLN A 517 -24.14 -27.44 8.05
N ALA A 518 -23.76 -26.20 8.37
CA ALA A 518 -23.15 -25.87 9.66
C ALA A 518 -23.80 -24.62 10.27
N SER A 519 -23.95 -24.57 11.59
CA SER A 519 -24.30 -23.30 12.26
C SER A 519 -23.07 -22.41 12.46
N ASP A 520 -23.28 -21.11 12.69
CA ASP A 520 -22.20 -20.16 13.01
C ASP A 520 -21.29 -20.64 14.15
N SER A 521 -21.86 -21.30 15.16
CA SER A 521 -21.11 -21.81 16.31
C SER A 521 -20.22 -23.00 15.98
N GLN A 522 -20.49 -23.72 14.89
CA GLN A 522 -19.73 -24.92 14.48
C GLN A 522 -18.57 -24.58 13.53
N LEU A 523 -18.57 -23.39 12.91
CA LEU A 523 -17.56 -23.00 11.92
C LEU A 523 -16.12 -23.14 12.45
N LYS A 524 -15.87 -22.68 13.68
CA LYS A 524 -14.52 -22.73 14.27
C LYS A 524 -13.99 -24.16 14.43
N GLU A 525 -14.86 -25.10 14.81
CA GLU A 525 -14.50 -26.50 15.01
C GLU A 525 -14.21 -27.19 13.67
N TYR A 526 -15.01 -26.94 12.64
CA TYR A 526 -14.72 -27.44 11.29
C TYR A 526 -13.42 -26.87 10.74
N ILE A 527 -13.16 -25.58 10.94
CA ILE A 527 -11.93 -24.92 10.48
C ILE A 527 -10.69 -25.53 11.17
N SER A 528 -10.73 -25.71 12.50
CA SER A 528 -9.58 -26.23 13.25
C SER A 528 -9.26 -27.70 12.94
N THR A 529 -10.26 -28.50 12.56
CA THR A 529 -10.09 -29.93 12.24
C THR A 529 -9.86 -30.21 10.75
N PHE A 530 -10.03 -29.20 9.89
CA PHE A 530 -9.88 -29.36 8.44
C PHE A 530 -8.43 -29.63 8.02
N ILE A 531 -7.47 -28.93 8.66
CA ILE A 531 -6.04 -29.06 8.37
C ILE A 531 -5.53 -30.37 8.96
N ARG A 532 -5.10 -31.28 8.09
CA ARG A 532 -4.60 -32.61 8.44
C ARG A 532 -3.47 -33.04 7.49
N PRO A 533 -2.59 -33.97 7.88
CA PRO A 533 -1.51 -34.43 7.00
C PRO A 533 -2.00 -34.92 5.64
N PHE A 534 -1.18 -34.75 4.60
CA PHE A 534 -1.39 -35.40 3.31
C PHE A 534 -0.57 -36.69 3.23
N ASP A 535 -1.17 -37.74 2.65
CA ASP A 535 -0.42 -38.92 2.23
C ASP A 535 0.18 -38.64 0.84
N LEU A 536 1.48 -38.38 0.75
CA LEU A 536 2.16 -38.06 -0.50
C LEU A 536 2.06 -39.18 -1.55
N TYR A 537 1.75 -40.42 -1.15
CA TYR A 537 1.59 -41.55 -2.06
C TYR A 537 0.24 -41.54 -2.81
N GLN A 538 -0.72 -40.71 -2.39
CA GLN A 538 -2.08 -40.68 -2.94
C GLN A 538 -2.44 -39.29 -3.49
N ALA A 539 -2.76 -39.24 -4.79
CA ALA A 539 -3.30 -38.04 -5.42
C ALA A 539 -4.85 -38.02 -5.32
N PRO A 540 -5.50 -36.83 -5.30
CA PRO A 540 -4.90 -35.51 -5.35
C PRO A 540 -4.34 -35.05 -3.99
N LEU A 541 -3.21 -34.33 -4.00
CA LEU A 541 -2.71 -33.62 -2.82
C LEU A 541 -3.39 -32.25 -2.64
N PHE A 542 -4.70 -32.24 -2.87
CA PHE A 542 -5.61 -31.11 -2.77
C PHE A 542 -6.95 -31.60 -2.21
N ARG A 543 -7.57 -30.82 -1.32
CA ARG A 543 -8.88 -31.11 -0.74
C ARG A 543 -9.68 -29.82 -0.55
N ALA A 544 -11.01 -29.91 -0.61
CA ALA A 544 -11.89 -28.79 -0.34
C ALA A 544 -13.19 -29.23 0.35
N VAL A 545 -13.71 -28.38 1.24
CA VAL A 545 -14.99 -28.52 1.95
C VAL A 545 -15.72 -27.18 1.86
N LEU A 546 -17.02 -27.23 1.56
CA LEU A 546 -17.92 -26.09 1.59
C LEU A 546 -18.85 -26.21 2.80
N LEU A 547 -18.75 -25.28 3.75
CA LEU A 547 -19.70 -25.13 4.83
C LEU A 547 -20.79 -24.15 4.40
N THR A 548 -22.05 -24.56 4.44
CA THR A 548 -23.20 -23.71 4.17
C THR A 548 -23.90 -23.39 5.48
N VAL A 549 -23.99 -22.10 5.81
CA VAL A 549 -24.71 -21.63 7.01
C VAL A 549 -26.15 -21.27 6.69
N ASN A 550 -26.34 -20.58 5.56
CA ASN A 550 -27.65 -20.30 4.98
C ASN A 550 -27.51 -20.11 3.46
N SER A 551 -28.61 -19.80 2.77
CA SER A 551 -28.63 -19.67 1.30
C SER A 551 -27.63 -18.66 0.73
N THR A 552 -27.23 -17.65 1.52
CA THR A 552 -26.37 -16.55 1.08
C THR A 552 -25.05 -16.47 1.84
N TYR A 553 -24.77 -17.40 2.75
CA TYR A 553 -23.58 -17.34 3.58
C TYR A 553 -22.92 -18.72 3.68
N HIS A 554 -21.70 -18.79 3.17
CA HIS A 554 -20.91 -20.00 3.04
C HIS A 554 -19.47 -19.75 3.48
N VAL A 555 -18.77 -20.81 3.86
CA VAL A 555 -17.33 -20.82 4.14
C VAL A 555 -16.69 -21.93 3.34
N LEU A 556 -15.82 -21.58 2.41
CA LEU A 556 -15.02 -22.54 1.64
C LEU A 556 -13.68 -22.73 2.32
N LEU A 557 -13.35 -23.98 2.61
CA LEU A 557 -12.06 -24.40 3.10
C LEU A 557 -11.40 -25.22 2.00
N PHE A 558 -10.17 -24.89 1.63
CA PHE A 558 -9.37 -25.78 0.79
C PHE A 558 -7.93 -25.80 1.26
N ASP A 559 -7.24 -26.90 0.98
CA ASP A 559 -5.87 -27.14 1.40
C ASP A 559 -5.15 -27.94 0.32
N MET A 560 -3.87 -27.65 0.11
CA MET A 560 -2.99 -28.41 -0.78
C MET A 560 -1.60 -28.54 -0.18
N HIS A 561 -0.86 -29.57 -0.58
CA HIS A 561 0.51 -29.73 -0.12
C HIS A 561 1.48 -28.86 -0.94
N HIS A 562 2.43 -28.21 -0.26
CA HIS A 562 3.43 -27.32 -0.87
C HIS A 562 4.37 -28.04 -1.87
N ILE A 563 4.41 -29.37 -1.88
CA ILE A 563 5.17 -30.16 -2.87
C ILE A 563 4.61 -30.05 -4.31
N ILE A 564 3.34 -29.66 -4.46
CA ILE A 564 2.66 -29.51 -5.76
C ILE A 564 2.30 -28.06 -6.09
N SER A 565 2.60 -27.10 -5.21
CA SER A 565 2.17 -25.71 -5.35
C SER A 565 3.09 -24.76 -4.58
N ASP A 566 3.09 -23.49 -4.95
CA ASP A 566 3.79 -22.40 -4.28
C ASP A 566 2.94 -21.12 -4.35
N ALA A 567 3.44 -20.00 -3.79
CA ALA A 567 2.69 -18.75 -3.72
C ALA A 567 2.23 -18.25 -5.10
N VAL A 568 3.07 -18.34 -6.13
CA VAL A 568 2.71 -17.96 -7.51
C VAL A 568 1.65 -18.92 -8.06
N SER A 569 1.79 -20.21 -7.79
CA SER A 569 0.81 -21.24 -8.21
C SER A 569 -0.57 -21.02 -7.60
N ILE A 570 -0.66 -20.51 -6.37
CA ILE A 570 -1.95 -20.13 -5.77
C ILE A 570 -2.61 -18.99 -6.55
N GLY A 571 -1.85 -17.97 -6.97
CA GLY A 571 -2.37 -16.90 -7.82
C GLY A 571 -2.94 -17.43 -9.14
N ILE A 572 -2.21 -18.32 -9.82
CA ILE A 572 -2.65 -18.98 -11.06
C ILE A 572 -3.91 -19.83 -10.80
N PHE A 573 -3.90 -20.60 -9.72
CA PHE A 573 -5.03 -21.44 -9.33
C PHE A 573 -6.30 -20.60 -9.14
N VAL A 574 -6.19 -19.49 -8.42
CA VAL A 574 -7.32 -18.59 -8.11
C VAL A 574 -7.83 -17.86 -9.36
N ASP A 575 -6.95 -17.36 -10.23
CA ASP A 575 -7.34 -16.73 -11.50
C ASP A 575 -8.10 -17.71 -12.40
N GLU A 576 -7.50 -18.87 -12.66
CA GLU A 576 -8.11 -19.86 -13.53
C GLU A 576 -9.40 -20.44 -12.93
N PHE A 577 -9.47 -20.61 -11.61
CA PHE A 577 -10.69 -20.98 -10.90
C PHE A 577 -11.82 -19.99 -11.16
N ASN A 578 -11.54 -18.68 -11.05
CA ASN A 578 -12.52 -17.64 -11.28
C ASN A 578 -13.06 -17.68 -12.72
N ARG A 579 -12.16 -17.80 -13.70
CA ARG A 579 -12.52 -17.87 -15.13
C ARG A 579 -13.38 -19.09 -15.45
N ILE A 580 -12.98 -20.27 -14.96
CA ILE A 580 -13.75 -21.51 -15.15
C ILE A 580 -15.11 -21.42 -14.45
N TYR A 581 -15.15 -20.90 -13.22
CA TYR A 581 -16.41 -20.73 -12.50
C TYR A 581 -17.37 -19.83 -13.25
N ASN A 582 -16.89 -18.76 -13.91
CA ASN A 582 -17.70 -17.88 -14.76
C ASN A 582 -18.08 -18.46 -16.12
N GLY A 583 -17.66 -19.69 -16.45
CA GLY A 583 -18.04 -20.42 -17.64
C GLY A 583 -17.04 -20.33 -18.80
N GLU A 584 -15.86 -19.77 -18.58
CA GLU A 584 -14.79 -19.77 -19.58
C GLU A 584 -14.20 -21.17 -19.76
N THR A 585 -13.94 -21.56 -21.01
CA THR A 585 -13.21 -22.79 -21.33
C THR A 585 -11.76 -22.46 -21.64
N LEU A 586 -10.85 -22.87 -20.76
CA LEU A 586 -9.41 -22.63 -20.91
C LEU A 586 -8.77 -23.69 -21.83
N SER A 587 -7.95 -23.27 -22.80
CA SER A 587 -7.22 -24.15 -23.73
C SER A 587 -6.16 -24.98 -23.00
N ASN A 588 -6.00 -26.26 -23.34
CA ASN A 588 -4.98 -27.13 -22.75
C ASN A 588 -3.57 -26.54 -22.86
N ARG A 589 -2.68 -26.94 -21.94
CA ARG A 589 -1.29 -26.52 -21.92
C ARG A 589 -0.41 -27.57 -22.57
N ASP A 590 0.52 -27.13 -23.39
CA ASP A 590 1.48 -28.00 -24.06
C ASP A 590 2.55 -28.53 -23.08
N ILE A 591 2.89 -27.73 -22.07
CA ILE A 591 3.87 -28.04 -21.04
C ILE A 591 3.26 -28.03 -19.63
N GLN A 592 3.85 -28.83 -18.75
CA GLN A 592 3.43 -29.11 -17.39
C GLN A 592 4.65 -29.17 -16.46
N TYR A 593 4.42 -29.28 -15.15
CA TYR A 593 5.50 -29.23 -14.18
C TYR A 593 6.55 -30.35 -14.35
N LYS A 594 6.15 -31.55 -14.78
CA LYS A 594 7.09 -32.64 -15.07
C LYS A 594 8.13 -32.28 -16.13
N ASP A 595 7.76 -31.46 -17.10
CA ASP A 595 8.63 -31.02 -18.21
C ASP A 595 9.71 -30.09 -17.67
N TYR A 596 9.31 -29.15 -16.78
CA TYR A 596 10.25 -28.33 -16.01
C TYR A 596 11.24 -29.18 -15.22
N VAL A 597 10.77 -30.22 -14.51
CA VAL A 597 11.66 -31.04 -13.69
C VAL A 597 12.72 -31.74 -14.53
N VAL A 598 12.33 -32.33 -15.67
CA VAL A 598 13.27 -32.99 -16.57
C VAL A 598 14.25 -31.98 -17.18
N TRP A 599 13.75 -30.81 -17.61
CA TRP A 599 14.58 -29.72 -18.11
C TRP A 599 15.61 -29.24 -17.08
N GLN A 600 15.17 -29.00 -15.83
CA GLN A 600 16.04 -28.56 -14.74
C GLN A 600 17.16 -29.58 -14.51
N GLN A 601 16.83 -30.88 -14.47
CA GLN A 601 17.82 -31.92 -14.26
C GLN A 601 18.86 -32.03 -15.38
N MET A 602 18.46 -31.78 -16.64
CA MET A 602 19.42 -31.68 -17.74
C MET A 602 20.33 -30.46 -17.56
N GLY A 603 19.75 -29.32 -17.17
CA GLY A 603 20.46 -28.07 -16.91
C GLY A 603 21.46 -28.15 -15.75
N LEU A 604 21.22 -28.99 -14.74
CA LEU A 604 22.10 -29.14 -13.57
C LEU A 604 23.54 -29.57 -13.92
N LYS A 605 23.76 -30.17 -15.10
CA LYS A 605 25.09 -30.62 -15.56
C LYS A 605 25.83 -29.58 -16.42
N SER A 606 25.19 -28.45 -16.72
CA SER A 606 25.74 -27.40 -17.57
C SER A 606 26.91 -26.66 -16.92
N GLU A 607 27.71 -25.97 -17.75
CA GLU A 607 28.79 -25.10 -17.26
C GLU A 607 28.23 -23.90 -16.48
N ALA A 608 27.12 -23.31 -16.93
CA ALA A 608 26.43 -22.23 -16.22
C ALA A 608 26.04 -22.63 -14.78
N MET A 609 25.49 -23.84 -14.59
CA MET A 609 25.15 -24.32 -13.24
C MET A 609 26.39 -24.48 -12.34
N ARG A 610 27.53 -24.90 -12.91
CA ARG A 610 28.79 -25.01 -12.14
C ARG A 610 29.30 -23.64 -11.68
N GLU A 611 29.07 -22.58 -12.45
CA GLU A 611 29.41 -21.23 -12.02
C GLU A 611 28.52 -20.75 -10.86
N HIS A 612 27.21 -21.01 -10.91
CA HIS A 612 26.33 -20.72 -9.76
C HIS A 612 26.73 -21.51 -8.52
N GLU A 613 27.07 -22.79 -8.67
CA GLU A 613 27.58 -23.61 -7.58
C GLU A 613 28.86 -23.03 -6.95
N LYS A 614 29.86 -22.68 -7.78
CA LYS A 614 31.12 -22.11 -7.30
C LYS A 614 30.90 -20.83 -6.49
N TYR A 615 29.99 -19.96 -6.94
CA TYR A 615 29.63 -18.76 -6.21
C TYR A 615 29.10 -19.09 -4.81
N TRP A 616 28.05 -19.91 -4.72
CA TRP A 616 27.44 -20.22 -3.43
C TRP A 616 28.37 -20.96 -2.48
N LEU A 617 29.16 -21.93 -2.98
CA LEU A 617 30.15 -22.61 -2.14
C LEU A 617 31.22 -21.66 -1.63
N LYS A 618 31.61 -20.65 -2.42
CA LYS A 618 32.57 -19.62 -2.01
C LYS A 618 32.02 -18.72 -0.89
N GLU A 619 30.76 -18.33 -0.95
CA GLU A 619 30.12 -17.48 0.09
C GLU A 619 30.02 -18.20 1.46
N PHE A 620 30.06 -19.54 1.45
CA PHE A 620 29.97 -20.38 2.65
C PHE A 620 31.27 -21.16 2.95
N THR A 621 32.45 -20.66 2.54
CA THR A 621 33.75 -21.31 2.89
C THR A 621 34.14 -21.17 4.35
N VAL A 622 33.57 -20.20 5.06
CA VAL A 622 33.71 -20.00 6.52
C VAL A 622 32.49 -20.62 7.20
N ASP A 623 32.68 -21.15 8.42
CA ASP A 623 31.60 -21.69 9.26
C ASP A 623 30.34 -20.81 9.17
N VAL A 624 29.20 -21.49 9.01
CA VAL A 624 27.89 -20.84 8.95
C VAL A 624 27.52 -20.38 10.36
N PRO A 625 27.26 -19.07 10.57
CA PRO A 625 26.93 -18.58 11.91
C PRO A 625 25.53 -19.05 12.31
N GLU A 626 25.40 -19.55 13.53
CA GLU A 626 24.09 -19.81 14.15
C GLU A 626 23.53 -18.50 14.71
N LEU A 627 22.31 -18.12 14.35
CA LEU A 627 21.70 -16.91 14.90
C LEU A 627 21.24 -17.15 16.36
N ASN A 628 21.66 -16.27 17.25
CA ASN A 628 21.39 -16.29 18.68
C ASN A 628 20.59 -15.06 19.09
N LEU A 629 19.27 -15.13 18.89
CA LEU A 629 18.34 -14.13 19.40
C LEU A 629 18.03 -14.37 20.88
N PRO A 630 17.74 -13.31 21.67
CA PRO A 630 17.28 -13.49 23.04
C PRO A 630 15.87 -14.10 23.04
N THR A 631 15.79 -15.39 23.35
CA THR A 631 14.52 -16.11 23.48
C THR A 631 13.95 -15.98 24.89
N ASP A 632 12.63 -16.00 25.02
CA ASP A 632 11.92 -16.01 26.31
C ASP A 632 11.97 -17.39 26.99
N HIS A 633 12.17 -18.42 26.19
CA HIS A 633 12.16 -19.82 26.58
C HIS A 633 13.37 -20.55 25.98
N PRO A 634 13.93 -21.56 26.68
CA PRO A 634 15.03 -22.34 26.14
C PRO A 634 14.58 -23.19 24.96
N ARG A 635 15.45 -23.33 23.94
CA ARG A 635 15.17 -24.19 22.78
C ARG A 635 15.07 -25.66 23.22
N LEU A 636 13.95 -26.30 22.87
CA LEU A 636 13.72 -27.72 23.13
C LEU A 636 14.52 -28.62 22.16
N ALA A 637 14.74 -29.88 22.54
CA ALA A 637 15.48 -30.85 21.73
C ALA A 637 14.70 -31.33 20.48
N VAL A 638 13.37 -31.26 20.52
CA VAL A 638 12.48 -31.57 19.39
C VAL A 638 11.77 -30.27 18.99
N LYS A 639 11.70 -30.01 17.68
CA LYS A 639 11.03 -28.85 17.10
C LYS A 639 9.51 -29.06 17.17
N GLU A 640 8.78 -28.22 17.89
CA GLU A 640 7.36 -28.03 17.60
C GLU A 640 7.20 -26.83 16.65
N HIS A 641 6.11 -26.84 15.89
CA HIS A 641 5.89 -25.93 14.76
C HIS A 641 4.82 -24.89 15.08
N LYS A 642 4.50 -24.67 16.36
CA LYS A 642 3.45 -23.74 16.76
C LYS A 642 3.92 -22.29 16.58
N GLY A 643 3.22 -21.57 15.72
CA GLY A 643 3.49 -20.17 15.40
C GLY A 643 2.45 -19.23 15.98
N GLU A 644 2.86 -17.99 16.21
CA GLU A 644 1.97 -16.86 16.44
C GLU A 644 2.44 -15.68 15.57
N THR A 645 1.60 -14.67 15.41
CA THR A 645 1.92 -13.47 14.61
C THR A 645 1.69 -12.17 15.38
N VAL A 646 2.57 -11.19 15.15
CA VAL A 646 2.40 -9.79 15.54
C VAL A 646 2.37 -8.93 14.27
N PRO A 647 1.18 -8.42 13.87
CA PRO A 647 1.09 -7.44 12.79
C PRO A 647 1.49 -6.05 13.28
N PHE A 648 2.09 -5.26 12.40
CA PHE A 648 2.42 -3.85 12.62
C PHE A 648 2.51 -3.13 11.26
N THR A 649 2.46 -1.80 11.26
CA THR A 649 2.44 -1.01 10.04
C THR A 649 3.59 -0.01 10.04
N ILE A 650 4.27 0.13 8.91
CA ILE A 650 5.19 1.23 8.65
C ILE A 650 4.37 2.35 8.01
N GLU A 651 4.23 3.46 8.73
CA GLU A 651 3.40 4.61 8.33
C GLU A 651 3.96 5.35 7.12
N SER A 652 3.09 6.11 6.45
CA SER A 652 3.35 6.70 5.14
C SER A 652 4.48 7.72 5.11
N ASP A 653 4.72 8.43 6.22
CA ASP A 653 5.84 9.34 6.36
C ASP A 653 7.20 8.62 6.32
N ILE A 654 7.30 7.46 6.97
CA ILE A 654 8.51 6.62 6.93
C ILE A 654 8.64 5.97 5.56
N VAL A 655 7.55 5.40 5.01
CA VAL A 655 7.56 4.76 3.69
C VAL A 655 8.02 5.72 2.61
N TYR A 656 7.55 6.97 2.67
CA TYR A 656 7.97 8.04 1.79
C TYR A 656 9.49 8.25 1.81
N GLU A 657 10.08 8.42 3.00
CA GLU A 657 11.52 8.60 3.12
C GLU A 657 12.34 7.34 2.78
N LEU A 658 11.79 6.14 3.02
CA LEU A 658 12.41 4.88 2.59
C LEU A 658 12.43 4.75 1.06
N ARG A 659 11.37 5.18 0.37
CA ARG A 659 11.34 5.23 -1.11
C ARG A 659 12.38 6.20 -1.65
N LYS A 660 12.51 7.37 -1.01
CA LYS A 660 13.55 8.35 -1.35
C LYS A 660 14.94 7.81 -1.09
N LEU A 661 15.17 7.13 0.03
CA LEU A 661 16.44 6.45 0.32
C LEU A 661 16.78 5.39 -0.72
N ALA A 662 15.80 4.57 -1.12
CA ALA A 662 15.97 3.57 -2.16
C ALA A 662 16.36 4.24 -3.50
N ALA A 663 15.64 5.28 -3.92
CA ALA A 663 15.93 6.03 -5.14
C ALA A 663 17.32 6.70 -5.12
N ASP A 664 17.65 7.42 -4.04
CA ASP A 664 18.93 8.16 -3.89
C ASP A 664 20.16 7.24 -3.91
N THR A 665 20.00 5.99 -3.48
CA THR A 665 21.07 4.98 -3.44
C THR A 665 21.02 4.01 -4.62
N GLY A 666 20.00 4.10 -5.48
CA GLY A 666 19.73 3.07 -6.50
C GLY A 666 19.50 1.68 -5.90
N ALA A 667 19.08 1.59 -4.64
CA ALA A 667 18.66 0.36 -3.98
C ALA A 667 17.16 0.13 -4.22
N THR A 668 16.68 -1.08 -3.94
CA THR A 668 15.23 -1.37 -3.93
C THR A 668 14.70 -1.31 -2.51
N MET A 669 13.38 -1.15 -2.35
CA MET A 669 12.73 -1.23 -1.03
C MET A 669 13.09 -2.53 -0.30
N TYR A 670 13.14 -3.65 -1.03
CA TYR A 670 13.62 -4.93 -0.50
C TYR A 670 15.01 -4.82 0.13
N MET A 671 15.98 -4.22 -0.57
CA MET A 671 17.36 -4.10 -0.07
C MET A 671 17.44 -3.20 1.16
N VAL A 672 16.66 -2.10 1.18
CA VAL A 672 16.56 -1.19 2.33
C VAL A 672 16.01 -1.92 3.55
N LEU A 673 14.89 -2.63 3.41
CA LEU A 673 14.26 -3.37 4.50
C LEU A 673 15.09 -4.57 4.94
N LEU A 674 15.77 -5.27 4.03
CA LEU A 674 16.71 -6.35 4.37
C LEU A 674 17.90 -5.83 5.18
N ALA A 675 18.47 -4.67 4.81
CA ALA A 675 19.54 -4.03 5.56
C ALA A 675 19.04 -3.59 6.95
N ALA A 676 17.86 -2.97 7.04
CA ALA A 676 17.25 -2.60 8.30
C ALA A 676 16.99 -3.83 9.19
N TYR A 677 16.51 -4.92 8.61
CA TYR A 677 16.23 -6.15 9.35
C TYR A 677 17.52 -6.81 9.86
N SER A 678 18.55 -6.89 9.03
CA SER A 678 19.86 -7.38 9.45
C SER A 678 20.49 -6.52 10.55
N ALA A 679 20.36 -5.19 10.46
CA ALA A 679 20.79 -4.28 11.52
C ALA A 679 20.02 -4.50 12.83
N LEU A 680 18.70 -4.73 12.78
CA LEU A 680 17.90 -5.08 13.96
C LEU A 680 18.39 -6.39 14.58
N LEU A 681 18.62 -7.42 13.78
CA LEU A 681 19.14 -8.71 14.26
C LEU A 681 20.53 -8.55 14.90
N PHE A 682 21.40 -7.71 14.33
CA PHE A 682 22.68 -7.34 14.95
C PHE A 682 22.48 -6.68 16.32
N LYS A 683 21.57 -5.71 16.45
CA LYS A 683 21.33 -5.03 17.74
C LYS A 683 20.86 -6.00 18.82
N TYR A 684 20.13 -7.04 18.46
CA TYR A 684 19.59 -8.04 19.38
C TYR A 684 20.55 -9.20 19.70
N SER A 685 21.38 -9.60 18.74
CA SER A 685 22.29 -10.75 18.87
C SER A 685 23.75 -10.37 19.13
N SER A 686 24.12 -9.11 18.86
CA SER A 686 25.51 -8.63 18.76
C SER A 686 26.37 -9.38 17.72
N GLN A 687 25.73 -10.05 16.75
CA GLN A 687 26.42 -10.82 15.71
C GLN A 687 26.62 -9.99 14.44
N GLU A 688 27.86 -9.94 13.94
CA GLU A 688 28.24 -9.19 12.73
C GLU A 688 28.28 -10.04 11.46
N ASP A 689 27.82 -11.29 11.53
CA ASP A 689 27.70 -12.23 10.41
C ASP A 689 26.36 -12.95 10.56
N ILE A 690 25.41 -12.62 9.67
CA ILE A 690 24.02 -13.06 9.77
C ILE A 690 23.56 -13.57 8.42
N VAL A 691 23.00 -14.79 8.41
CA VAL A 691 22.37 -15.39 7.23
C VAL A 691 20.84 -15.29 7.37
N ILE A 692 20.20 -14.67 6.38
CA ILE A 692 18.75 -14.48 6.33
C ILE A 692 18.23 -15.22 5.11
N GLY A 693 17.23 -16.09 5.28
CA GLY A 693 16.56 -16.71 4.16
C GLY A 693 15.71 -15.69 3.39
N SER A 694 15.70 -15.78 2.07
CA SER A 694 14.76 -15.00 1.26
C SER A 694 14.22 -15.79 0.08
N PRO A 695 12.90 -15.81 -0.15
CA PRO A 695 12.30 -16.60 -1.21
C PRO A 695 12.43 -15.87 -2.55
N VAL A 696 12.62 -16.64 -3.62
CA VAL A 696 12.52 -16.18 -5.01
C VAL A 696 11.56 -17.09 -5.77
N ALA A 697 10.88 -16.54 -6.78
CA ALA A 697 9.84 -17.27 -7.51
C ALA A 697 10.35 -18.56 -8.17
N GLY A 698 11.64 -18.62 -8.54
CA GLY A 698 12.27 -19.81 -9.13
C GLY A 698 11.71 -20.21 -10.50
N ARG A 699 11.20 -19.22 -11.25
CA ARG A 699 10.69 -19.37 -12.62
C ARG A 699 11.62 -18.67 -13.61
N PRO A 700 12.79 -19.24 -13.93
CA PRO A 700 13.79 -18.59 -14.80
C PRO A 700 13.37 -18.54 -16.28
N HIS A 701 12.31 -19.25 -16.64
CA HIS A 701 11.84 -19.37 -18.01
C HIS A 701 10.37 -18.96 -18.12
N VAL A 702 10.08 -18.05 -19.04
CA VAL A 702 8.73 -17.51 -19.33
C VAL A 702 7.67 -18.57 -19.63
N ASP A 703 8.08 -19.74 -20.13
CA ASP A 703 7.16 -20.85 -20.38
C ASP A 703 6.56 -21.41 -19.08
N PHE A 704 7.17 -21.12 -17.94
CA PHE A 704 6.72 -21.57 -16.63
C PHE A 704 5.80 -20.57 -15.91
N ASP A 705 5.57 -19.38 -16.44
CA ASP A 705 4.82 -18.31 -15.75
C ASP A 705 3.42 -18.74 -15.31
N ASN A 706 2.81 -19.68 -16.03
CA ASN A 706 1.43 -20.12 -15.80
C ASN A 706 1.30 -21.62 -15.47
N ILE A 707 2.36 -22.22 -14.91
CA ILE A 707 2.36 -23.63 -14.48
C ILE A 707 2.19 -23.73 -12.96
N ILE A 708 1.22 -24.52 -12.49
CA ILE A 708 1.09 -24.84 -11.07
C ILE A 708 2.16 -25.89 -10.69
N GLY A 709 2.93 -25.62 -9.64
CA GLY A 709 3.98 -26.52 -9.15
C GLY A 709 4.87 -25.86 -8.10
N LEU A 710 5.83 -26.63 -7.58
CA LEU A 710 6.81 -26.10 -6.61
C LEU A 710 8.02 -25.50 -7.34
N PHE A 711 8.00 -24.20 -7.62
CA PHE A 711 9.11 -23.49 -8.26
C PHE A 711 9.94 -22.67 -7.27
N VAL A 712 9.32 -22.17 -6.19
CA VAL A 712 10.00 -21.31 -5.20
C VAL A 712 11.36 -21.88 -4.81
N ASN A 713 12.39 -21.05 -4.95
CA ASN A 713 13.73 -21.33 -4.44
C ASN A 713 14.02 -20.38 -3.27
N THR A 714 15.01 -20.71 -2.46
CA THR A 714 15.38 -19.90 -1.30
C THR A 714 16.84 -19.49 -1.39
N LEU A 715 17.10 -18.19 -1.27
CA LEU A 715 18.45 -17.65 -1.20
C LEU A 715 18.87 -17.49 0.25
N ALA A 716 20.11 -17.86 0.56
CA ALA A 716 20.71 -17.66 1.86
C ALA A 716 21.51 -16.34 1.84
N MET A 717 20.84 -15.24 2.20
CA MET A 717 21.40 -13.89 2.15
C MET A 717 22.35 -13.67 3.33
N ARG A 718 23.65 -13.84 3.12
CA ARG A 718 24.69 -13.61 4.15
C ARG A 718 25.10 -12.14 4.17
N THR A 719 24.87 -11.49 5.30
CA THR A 719 25.08 -10.05 5.53
C THR A 719 26.08 -9.81 6.66
N TYR A 720 26.79 -8.68 6.61
CA TYR A 720 27.83 -8.33 7.59
C TYR A 720 27.55 -6.98 8.29
N PRO A 721 26.55 -6.91 9.20
CA PRO A 721 26.14 -5.70 9.92
C PRO A 721 27.16 -5.33 11.02
N GLN A 722 28.39 -5.00 10.63
CA GLN A 722 29.45 -4.63 11.56
C GLN A 722 29.13 -3.32 12.28
N GLY A 723 29.33 -3.28 13.60
CA GLY A 723 28.84 -2.19 14.44
C GLY A 723 29.37 -0.81 14.07
N ASN A 724 30.58 -0.73 13.50
CA ASN A 724 31.26 0.51 13.11
C ASN A 724 30.86 1.05 11.72
N LYS A 725 30.05 0.33 10.94
CA LYS A 725 29.57 0.81 9.64
C LYS A 725 28.47 1.85 9.82
N THR A 726 28.40 2.80 8.90
CA THR A 726 27.18 3.62 8.75
C THR A 726 26.09 2.81 8.06
N PHE A 727 24.83 3.15 8.30
CA PHE A 727 23.72 2.50 7.60
C PHE A 727 23.84 2.63 6.09
N ALA A 728 24.22 3.81 5.57
CA ALA A 728 24.43 4.01 4.14
C ALA A 728 25.50 3.07 3.54
N SER A 729 26.66 2.92 4.20
CA SER A 729 27.71 2.02 3.74
C SER A 729 27.27 0.56 3.79
N PHE A 730 26.52 0.18 4.82
CA PHE A 730 25.98 -1.17 4.96
C PHE A 730 24.91 -1.47 3.89
N LEU A 731 24.04 -0.51 3.59
CA LEU A 731 23.03 -0.64 2.53
C LEU A 731 23.67 -0.89 1.16
N GLU A 732 24.76 -0.20 0.82
CA GLU A 732 25.49 -0.45 -0.43
C GLU A 732 26.09 -1.87 -0.49
N GLU A 733 26.60 -2.39 0.62
CA GLU A 733 27.06 -3.78 0.70
C GLU A 733 25.91 -4.77 0.51
N VAL A 734 24.79 -4.56 1.20
CA VAL A 734 23.58 -5.41 1.08
C VAL A 734 23.04 -5.38 -0.33
N LYS A 735 23.01 -4.21 -0.99
CA LYS A 735 22.64 -4.07 -2.40
C LYS A 735 23.57 -4.87 -3.30
N ALA A 736 24.88 -4.71 -3.17
CA ALA A 736 25.85 -5.42 -3.99
C ALA A 736 25.80 -6.95 -3.79
N GLN A 737 25.60 -7.41 -2.55
CA GLN A 737 25.41 -8.83 -2.22
C GLN A 737 24.11 -9.37 -2.79
N SER A 738 23.01 -8.62 -2.66
CA SER A 738 21.69 -9.03 -3.15
C SER A 738 21.68 -9.20 -4.67
N ILE A 739 22.31 -8.28 -5.41
CA ILE A 739 22.44 -8.39 -6.87
C ILE A 739 23.17 -9.68 -7.26
N LYS A 740 24.31 -9.98 -6.62
CA LYS A 740 25.06 -11.23 -6.87
C LYS A 740 24.25 -12.47 -6.52
N ALA A 741 23.55 -12.47 -5.37
CA ALA A 741 22.69 -13.56 -4.96
C ALA A 741 21.60 -13.82 -6.02
N TYR A 742 21.00 -12.76 -6.57
CA TYR A 742 20.01 -12.89 -7.65
C TYR A 742 20.60 -13.36 -8.99
N GLU A 743 21.84 -13.00 -9.32
CA GLU A 743 22.53 -13.55 -10.51
C GLU A 743 22.75 -15.06 -10.41
N HIS A 744 22.81 -15.60 -9.19
CA HIS A 744 22.99 -17.02 -8.93
C HIS A 744 21.75 -17.72 -8.34
N GLN A 745 20.57 -17.11 -8.50
CA GLN A 745 19.32 -17.60 -7.90
C GLN A 745 18.83 -18.96 -8.44
N ASP A 746 19.32 -19.37 -9.61
CA ASP A 746 18.91 -20.62 -10.26
C ASP A 746 19.57 -21.86 -9.65
N TYR A 747 20.58 -21.69 -8.79
CA TYR A 747 21.16 -22.81 -8.06
C TYR A 747 20.22 -23.28 -6.95
N PRO A 748 19.82 -24.56 -6.92
CA PRO A 748 18.89 -25.04 -5.91
C PRO A 748 19.47 -24.95 -4.50
N PHE A 749 18.72 -24.34 -3.58
CA PHE A 749 19.08 -24.25 -2.16
C PHE A 749 19.43 -25.62 -1.56
N ASP A 750 18.67 -26.65 -1.91
CA ASP A 750 18.89 -27.99 -1.37
C ASP A 750 20.22 -28.61 -1.80
N ASN A 751 20.64 -28.34 -3.05
CA ASN A 751 21.95 -28.77 -3.51
C ASN A 751 23.08 -28.04 -2.77
N LEU A 752 22.86 -26.78 -2.35
CA LEU A 752 23.80 -26.05 -1.51
C LEU A 752 23.92 -26.70 -0.13
N VAL A 753 22.77 -26.93 0.52
CA VAL A 753 22.69 -27.58 1.85
C VAL A 753 23.35 -28.96 1.88
N ASP A 754 23.21 -29.75 0.81
CA ASP A 754 23.81 -31.08 0.71
C ASP A 754 25.33 -31.07 0.53
N LYS A 755 25.89 -30.01 -0.08
CA LYS A 755 27.33 -29.87 -0.32
C LYS A 755 28.07 -29.18 0.81
N LEU A 756 27.39 -28.38 1.62
CA LEU A 756 28.00 -27.72 2.77
C LEU A 756 28.14 -28.68 3.95
N THR A 757 29.29 -28.60 4.63
CA THR A 757 29.52 -29.34 5.87
C THR A 757 28.91 -28.58 7.04
N ILE A 758 27.59 -28.70 7.20
CA ILE A 758 26.82 -28.01 8.25
C ILE A 758 26.40 -28.96 9.37
N ARG A 759 26.24 -28.43 10.58
CA ARG A 759 25.65 -29.18 11.70
C ARG A 759 24.16 -29.38 11.45
N ARG A 760 23.71 -30.65 11.43
CA ARG A 760 22.30 -31.00 11.26
C ARG A 760 21.68 -31.28 12.64
N GLU A 761 21.10 -30.25 13.25
CA GLU A 761 20.35 -30.39 14.50
C GLU A 761 18.84 -30.47 14.21
N LEU A 762 18.12 -31.37 14.90
CA LEU A 762 16.68 -31.60 14.67
C LEU A 762 15.81 -30.38 15.03
N ASN A 763 16.32 -29.45 15.83
CA ASN A 763 15.62 -28.27 16.34
C ASN A 763 16.03 -26.94 15.69
N ARG A 764 16.88 -27.00 14.64
CA ARG A 764 17.33 -25.84 13.86
C ARG A 764 17.17 -26.09 12.37
N ASN A 765 17.08 -24.99 11.63
CA ASN A 765 17.11 -25.04 10.17
C ASN A 765 18.57 -25.06 9.68
N PRO A 766 18.87 -25.63 8.49
CA PRO A 766 20.26 -25.96 8.12
C PRO A 766 21.21 -24.77 7.91
N LEU A 767 20.72 -23.61 7.43
CA LEU A 767 21.58 -22.46 7.09
C LEU A 767 21.17 -21.13 7.72
N PHE A 768 19.92 -21.00 8.15
CA PHE A 768 19.40 -19.77 8.76
C PHE A 768 18.15 -20.07 9.60
N GLU A 769 18.02 -19.40 10.73
CA GLU A 769 16.86 -19.48 11.61
C GLU A 769 15.78 -18.44 11.30
N THR A 770 16.09 -17.47 10.42
CA THR A 770 15.21 -16.35 10.11
C THR A 770 14.98 -16.16 8.61
N MET A 771 13.82 -15.61 8.26
CA MET A 771 13.39 -15.38 6.89
C MET A 771 12.89 -13.94 6.71
N PHE A 772 13.24 -13.30 5.60
CA PHE A 772 12.67 -12.03 5.18
C PHE A 772 11.94 -12.17 3.84
N ILE A 773 10.67 -11.76 3.83
CA ILE A 773 9.77 -11.84 2.69
C ILE A 773 9.20 -10.45 2.42
N LEU A 774 9.40 -9.94 1.20
CA LEU A 774 8.69 -8.77 0.70
C LEU A 774 7.74 -9.21 -0.41
N GLN A 775 6.45 -8.95 -0.23
CA GLN A 775 5.42 -9.14 -1.25
C GLN A 775 5.03 -7.79 -1.82
N ASN A 776 4.96 -7.70 -3.14
CA ASN A 776 4.37 -6.56 -3.81
C ASN A 776 2.94 -7.00 -4.16
N GLU A 777 1.97 -6.28 -3.61
CA GLU A 777 0.52 -6.54 -3.75
C GLU A 777 0.05 -7.76 -2.93
N GLY A 778 -0.87 -7.53 -1.99
CA GLY A 778 -1.60 -8.62 -1.36
C GLY A 778 -2.41 -9.35 -2.43
N ILE A 779 -2.55 -10.68 -2.30
CA ILE A 779 -3.50 -11.45 -3.11
C ILE A 779 -4.88 -10.84 -2.86
N GLU A 780 -5.37 -10.02 -3.79
CA GLU A 780 -6.72 -9.49 -3.69
C GLU A 780 -7.69 -10.68 -3.61
N PRO A 781 -8.66 -10.67 -2.69
CA PRO A 781 -9.63 -11.75 -2.64
C PRO A 781 -10.33 -11.84 -3.99
N PRO A 782 -10.45 -13.05 -4.55
CA PRO A 782 -10.95 -13.20 -5.91
C PRO A 782 -12.37 -12.66 -6.04
N SER A 783 -12.62 -11.83 -7.05
CA SER A 783 -13.95 -11.39 -7.42
C SER A 783 -14.61 -12.45 -8.31
N ILE A 784 -15.19 -13.49 -7.70
CA ILE A 784 -15.82 -14.57 -8.44
C ILE A 784 -17.30 -14.26 -8.67
N GLY A 785 -17.63 -13.80 -9.87
CA GLY A 785 -18.99 -13.42 -10.25
C GLY A 785 -19.52 -12.24 -9.44
N ARG A 786 -20.74 -12.36 -8.88
CA ARG A 786 -21.35 -11.37 -7.97
C ARG A 786 -21.18 -11.72 -6.48
N LEU A 787 -20.38 -12.75 -6.17
CA LEU A 787 -20.15 -13.21 -4.82
C LEU A 787 -19.07 -12.35 -4.15
N LYS A 788 -19.25 -12.08 -2.86
CA LYS A 788 -18.24 -11.41 -2.06
C LYS A 788 -17.38 -12.45 -1.35
N TRP A 789 -16.07 -12.40 -1.58
CA TRP A 789 -15.10 -13.29 -0.97
C TRP A 789 -14.27 -12.53 0.06
N GLU A 790 -14.18 -13.04 1.28
CA GLU A 790 -13.40 -12.45 2.35
C GLU A 790 -12.51 -13.53 2.98
N PRO A 791 -11.19 -13.33 3.12
CA PRO A 791 -10.34 -14.27 3.86
C PRO A 791 -10.81 -14.41 5.31
N TRP A 792 -10.84 -15.63 5.83
CA TRP A 792 -11.13 -15.90 7.23
C TRP A 792 -9.81 -16.01 8.01
N LYS A 793 -9.71 -15.27 9.13
CA LYS A 793 -8.53 -15.33 10.00
C LYS A 793 -8.50 -16.65 10.76
N VAL A 794 -7.47 -17.47 10.51
CA VAL A 794 -7.21 -18.71 11.25
C VAL A 794 -6.29 -18.39 12.43
N ASP A 795 -6.66 -18.84 13.64
CA ASP A 795 -5.91 -18.55 14.88
C ASP A 795 -4.71 -19.50 15.09
N ASP A 796 -4.74 -20.70 14.51
CA ASP A 796 -3.67 -21.71 14.61
C ASP A 796 -2.69 -21.57 13.44
N ILE A 797 -1.55 -20.92 13.69
CA ILE A 797 -0.49 -20.69 12.70
C ILE A 797 0.62 -21.72 12.89
N VAL A 798 1.08 -22.31 11.79
CA VAL A 798 2.26 -23.20 11.80
C VAL A 798 3.43 -22.42 11.23
N THR A 799 4.54 -22.36 11.98
CA THR A 799 5.72 -21.60 11.57
C THR A 799 6.93 -22.49 11.25
N LYS A 800 7.68 -22.11 10.21
CA LYS A 800 8.81 -22.89 9.66
C LYS A 800 10.16 -22.45 10.23
N PHE A 801 10.25 -21.18 10.62
CA PHE A 801 11.46 -20.51 11.08
C PHE A 801 11.26 -19.99 12.51
N ASP A 802 12.35 -19.64 13.20
CA ASP A 802 12.22 -19.13 14.55
C ASP A 802 11.59 -17.73 14.55
N LEU A 803 11.92 -16.93 13.53
CA LEU A 803 11.36 -15.61 13.27
C LEU A 803 11.31 -15.34 11.76
N THR A 804 10.15 -14.93 11.24
CA THR A 804 9.99 -14.47 9.86
C THR A 804 9.42 -13.05 9.88
N LEU A 805 10.08 -12.13 9.18
CA LEU A 805 9.52 -10.82 8.85
C LEU A 805 8.89 -10.88 7.46
N GLN A 806 7.58 -10.71 7.40
CA GLN A 806 6.85 -10.52 6.16
C GLN A 806 6.48 -9.04 6.03
N ALA A 807 6.73 -8.45 4.88
CA ALA A 807 6.32 -7.10 4.54
C ALA A 807 5.53 -7.12 3.23
N ALA A 808 4.47 -6.33 3.15
CA ALA A 808 3.64 -6.15 1.97
C ALA A 808 3.51 -4.65 1.69
N GLU A 809 3.97 -4.21 0.52
CA GLU A 809 3.81 -2.82 0.11
C GLU A 809 2.34 -2.56 -0.27
N ALA A 810 1.71 -1.62 0.43
CA ALA A 810 0.46 -0.97 0.02
C ALA A 810 0.77 0.43 -0.56
N ALA A 811 -0.25 1.16 -1.00
CA ALA A 811 -0.04 2.42 -1.72
C ALA A 811 0.81 3.43 -0.93
N ASP A 812 0.41 3.72 0.30
CA ASP A 812 1.01 4.70 1.21
C ASP A 812 1.70 4.05 2.42
N GLU A 813 1.33 2.84 2.81
CA GLU A 813 1.91 2.13 3.96
C GLU A 813 2.63 0.82 3.57
N ILE A 814 3.44 0.26 4.48
CA ILE A 814 3.94 -1.11 4.36
C ILE A 814 3.39 -1.92 5.53
N GLN A 815 2.54 -2.90 5.22
CA GLN A 815 1.98 -3.81 6.21
C GLN A 815 2.99 -4.90 6.52
N CYS A 816 3.33 -5.04 7.80
CA CYS A 816 4.33 -5.99 8.25
C CYS A 816 3.75 -7.00 9.23
N ILE A 817 4.28 -8.22 9.21
CA ILE A 817 3.92 -9.28 10.15
C ILE A 817 5.20 -9.97 10.60
N PHE A 818 5.43 -10.00 11.90
CA PHE A 818 6.35 -10.96 12.50
C PHE A 818 5.62 -12.26 12.79
N GLU A 819 6.02 -13.33 12.12
CA GLU A 819 5.63 -14.69 12.46
C GLU A 819 6.76 -15.34 13.27
N TYR A 820 6.45 -15.94 14.42
CA TYR A 820 7.46 -16.45 15.35
C TYR A 820 7.03 -17.75 16.01
N ARG A 821 8.00 -18.52 16.48
CA ARG A 821 7.75 -19.73 17.30
C ARG A 821 7.31 -19.36 18.70
N ALA A 822 6.09 -19.74 19.06
CA ALA A 822 5.53 -19.48 20.39
C ALA A 822 6.28 -20.23 21.51
N GLU A 823 6.98 -21.30 21.17
CA GLU A 823 7.87 -22.04 22.09
C GLU A 823 9.16 -21.28 22.44
N LEU A 824 9.59 -20.33 21.60
CA LEU A 824 10.84 -19.58 21.79
C LEU A 824 10.57 -18.16 22.30
N PHE A 825 9.51 -17.53 21.82
CA PHE A 825 9.22 -16.12 22.08
C PHE A 825 7.81 -15.93 22.63
N LYS A 826 7.68 -14.96 23.54
CA LYS A 826 6.39 -14.43 23.99
C LYS A 826 5.97 -13.30 23.06
N LYS A 827 4.66 -13.14 22.88
CA LYS A 827 4.06 -12.05 22.09
C LYS A 827 4.64 -10.67 22.43
N HIS A 828 4.79 -10.35 23.72
CA HIS A 828 5.33 -9.05 24.15
C HIS A 828 6.76 -8.79 23.65
N SER A 829 7.62 -9.81 23.62
CA SER A 829 9.00 -9.68 23.11
C SER A 829 9.03 -9.37 21.61
N ILE A 830 8.13 -9.99 20.85
CA ILE A 830 8.01 -9.74 19.41
C ILE A 830 7.32 -8.40 19.12
N THR A 831 6.35 -7.98 19.93
CA THR A 831 5.78 -6.63 19.87
C THR A 831 6.84 -5.55 20.10
N ARG A 832 7.77 -5.76 21.04
CA ARG A 832 8.92 -4.87 21.21
C ARG A 832 9.81 -4.86 19.97
N LEU A 833 10.12 -6.03 19.41
CA LEU A 833 10.91 -6.16 18.19
C LEU A 833 10.27 -5.39 17.00
N SER A 834 8.94 -5.37 16.89
CA SER A 834 8.25 -4.51 15.90
C SER A 834 8.38 -3.02 16.17
N SER A 835 8.24 -2.57 17.42
CA SER A 835 8.43 -1.15 17.77
C SER A 835 9.87 -0.70 17.49
N ASP A 836 10.84 -1.53 17.87
CA ASP A 836 12.26 -1.32 17.64
C ASP A 836 12.61 -1.26 16.16
N PHE A 837 11.97 -2.09 15.34
CA PHE A 837 12.14 -2.04 13.88
C PHE A 837 11.65 -0.71 13.31
N ILE A 838 10.47 -0.23 13.73
CA ILE A 838 9.94 1.09 13.32
C ILE A 838 10.88 2.21 13.78
N LEU A 839 11.36 2.17 15.04
CA LEU A 839 12.27 3.16 15.59
C LEU A 839 13.62 3.17 14.86
N LEU A 840 14.15 2.00 14.49
CA LEU A 840 15.34 1.87 13.66
C LEU A 840 15.12 2.52 12.29
N LEU A 841 14.00 2.23 11.63
CA LEU A 841 13.66 2.80 10.32
C LEU A 841 13.61 4.34 10.38
N LYS A 842 12.97 4.91 11.41
CA LYS A 842 12.91 6.37 11.64
C LYS A 842 14.32 6.98 11.75
N GLN A 843 15.18 6.39 12.56
CA GLN A 843 16.55 6.90 12.75
C GLN A 843 17.39 6.86 11.47
N VAL A 844 17.29 5.78 10.67
CA VAL A 844 18.12 5.64 9.47
C VAL A 844 17.64 6.50 8.30
N VAL A 845 16.35 6.83 8.23
CA VAL A 845 15.84 7.81 7.25
C VAL A 845 16.21 9.25 7.64
N GLU A 846 16.21 9.57 8.93
CA GLU A 846 16.63 10.89 9.44
C GLU A 846 18.15 11.13 9.30
N ASN A 847 18.97 10.11 9.59
CA ASN A 847 20.42 10.19 9.50
C ASN A 847 21.04 8.92 8.92
N ARG A 848 21.25 8.93 7.60
CA ARG A 848 21.87 7.82 6.86
C ARG A 848 23.34 7.56 7.24
N GLY A 849 24.00 8.56 7.83
CA GLY A 849 25.36 8.47 8.36
C GLY A 849 25.43 7.87 9.77
N LEU A 850 24.30 7.51 10.36
CA LEU A 850 24.25 6.88 11.68
C LEU A 850 24.98 5.53 11.65
N VAL A 851 25.86 5.33 12.63
CA VAL A 851 26.64 4.12 12.80
C VAL A 851 25.74 3.03 13.39
N LEU A 852 25.83 1.79 12.89
CA LEU A 852 24.90 0.71 13.27
C LEU A 852 24.87 0.44 14.78
N GLN A 853 26.02 0.52 15.47
CA GLN A 853 26.06 0.34 16.92
C GLN A 853 25.32 1.44 17.69
N ASP A 854 25.22 2.66 17.12
CA ASP A 854 24.65 3.85 17.75
C ASP A 854 23.13 3.96 17.54
N ILE A 855 22.55 3.09 16.70
CA ILE A 855 21.09 2.99 16.55
C ILE A 855 20.46 2.65 17.89
N GLU A 856 19.56 3.50 18.37
CA GLU A 856 18.85 3.29 19.63
C GLU A 856 17.66 2.34 19.46
N LEU A 857 17.45 1.48 20.46
CA LEU A 857 16.25 0.66 20.63
C LEU A 857 15.50 1.11 21.88
N GLU A 858 14.22 0.76 22.03
CA GLU A 858 13.42 1.08 23.21
C GLU A 858 14.10 0.55 24.49
N ARG A 859 14.47 1.45 25.41
CA ARG A 859 15.14 1.07 26.67
C ARG A 859 14.16 0.37 27.60
N LEU A 860 14.63 -0.69 28.26
CA LEU A 860 13.96 -1.32 29.40
C LEU A 860 13.70 -0.28 30.50
N SER A 861 12.44 0.02 30.80
CA SER A 861 12.08 0.41 32.16
C SER A 861 12.21 -0.84 33.03
N SER A 862 13.40 -1.11 33.54
CA SER A 862 13.57 -2.11 34.61
C SER A 862 12.64 -1.76 35.77
N PRO A 863 11.91 -2.73 36.35
CA PRO A 863 11.16 -2.46 37.57
C PRO A 863 12.17 -2.07 38.65
N ILE A 864 11.93 -0.91 39.27
CA ILE A 864 12.70 -0.39 40.39
C ILE A 864 12.58 -1.39 41.55
N HIS A 865 13.51 -2.33 41.66
CA HIS A 865 13.84 -2.95 42.94
C HIS A 865 14.81 -2.02 43.68
N SER A 866 14.26 -0.97 44.29
CA SER A 866 14.94 -0.30 45.39
C SER A 866 14.84 -1.21 46.63
N ASN A 867 15.69 -2.23 46.72
CA ASN A 867 15.96 -2.86 48.00
C ASN A 867 16.77 -1.88 48.83
N LYS A 868 16.07 -1.11 49.66
CA LYS A 868 16.65 -0.54 50.88
C LYS A 868 17.12 -1.71 51.74
N ILE A 869 18.43 -1.89 51.80
CA ILE A 869 19.08 -2.61 52.90
C ILE A 869 18.78 -1.78 54.15
N ALA A 870 17.93 -2.32 55.02
CA ALA A 870 17.84 -1.92 56.41
C ALA A 870 18.40 -3.06 57.23
N ASP A 871 19.36 -2.71 58.08
CA ASP A 871 19.90 -3.52 59.15
C ASP A 871 18.80 -4.28 59.89
N LEU A 872 19.05 -5.56 60.19
CA LEU A 872 18.93 -6.08 61.56
C LEU A 872 19.47 -7.51 61.65
N ASP A 873 20.50 -7.58 62.46
CA ASP A 873 21.17 -8.71 63.06
C ASP A 873 20.28 -9.82 63.68
N PHE A 874 20.86 -11.03 63.58
CA PHE A 874 20.91 -12.15 64.54
C PHE A 874 19.75 -13.17 64.74
N VAL A 875 20.18 -14.45 64.64
CA VAL A 875 19.96 -15.60 65.56
C VAL A 875 18.55 -16.23 65.53
N PHE A 876 18.32 -17.52 65.23
CA PHE A 876 19.02 -18.81 65.46
C PHE A 876 18.88 -19.73 64.24
#